data_AF-A0A2M9YS42-F1
#
_entry.id   AF-A0A2M9YS42-F1
#
_cell.length_a   1.000
_cell.length_b   1.000
_cell.length_c   1.000
_cell.angle_alpha   90.00
_cell.angle_beta   90.00
_cell.angle_gamma   90.00
#
_symmetry.space_group_name_H-M   'P 1'
#
loop_
_entity.id
_entity.type
_entity.pdbx_description
1 polymer ?
#
loop_
_entity_poly.entity_id
_entity_poly.type
_entity_poly.pdbx_seq_one_letter_code
_entity_poly.pdbx_strand_id
1 'polypeptide(L)'
;MEEIKPSEEILKNIAVLGGGPMGVFLSTYLSPKTEKMFLWYDDRKRAEKIQKERITSLLEDSITLPENVQITSEFDFLKVGSWIIIIAVPSRLMEGILEELIKVLDKDLSHSIFTFTKGILSASTRRKNKCITYSEYIEKLASDAGFSNIEYTAVNGPNLLGELKRGHHSFYCLSTSGQRSIEIFDALFNGSRNHTKTYEDLVGLEIFGVMKNPIAIACGIASGIPECGSNFEGELISLGYSEITTLLNALEIPTKPVQEYGLADLIASCTSRYSRNKAYGHRFVRKLISGEDQPNLIERIELFFNPAEFIQKEVSQSESHVEGAFALASIIALAEEKKVEIPLYNTLFQILTRRVSPTELIRFVSKSTSDEDKHISKTATKRSGLGMASGKKFQEALGKNVLRHINGQPGMTDRIIKQSSLIIKSLEKRYREAEESNDITDLLQIPKEIQLWREIESSFHEKGSKDLSRILDFYVSEIADDYKPFLRDTLIHLIAPTRYVLSGFKPGAGLPKIGGCVKEVKALASRYDILYTPTHRSHLDSVEVAFGLKWLGLPVPRYAADKKVMATPGLASVLKSLGAYMVDRKRNRNILYLECLTQYSTMMLEAGIPTLVYPEGTRSRTGGIIPIKTGILSTSVEAYKHTGSEVIVVPIALSYENVPEDEEFSGKDKKPGFRDFFYKRTEVYMDLCEPIPVSKYIHEEDPTGSIGFEITQGWKKYRRILPNQLVARMLIEAEADIGLNELKNSIKETVLTEKQNYLTQDPEEILQKGLKVLKQRKMISVENGIVKVLDPQLVQYYGNMCSDEIS
;
A
#
# COMPACT_ATOMS: atom_id res chain seq x y z
N MET A 1 -42.27 26.01 0.89
CA MET A 1 -42.83 25.63 2.20
C MET A 1 -44.32 25.91 2.12
N GLU A 2 -45.18 24.90 2.21
CA GLU A 2 -46.61 25.15 2.41
C GLU A 2 -46.82 25.89 3.75
N GLU A 3 -47.87 26.71 3.82
CA GLU A 3 -48.24 27.50 4.99
C GLU A 3 -48.46 26.59 6.21
N ILE A 4 -47.51 26.61 7.14
CA ILE A 4 -47.63 25.99 8.45
C ILE A 4 -48.71 26.79 9.19
N LYS A 5 -49.84 26.15 9.51
CA LYS A 5 -50.87 26.78 10.34
C LYS A 5 -50.27 27.16 11.70
N PRO A 6 -50.52 28.37 12.24
CA PRO A 6 -50.06 28.76 13.56
C PRO A 6 -50.59 27.76 14.61
N SER A 7 -49.72 27.27 15.50
CA SER A 7 -50.13 26.49 16.67
C SER A 7 -50.76 27.41 17.72
N GLU A 8 -51.77 26.92 18.46
CA GLU A 8 -52.45 27.68 19.52
C GLU A 8 -51.56 27.93 20.76
N GLU A 9 -50.42 27.24 20.89
CA GLU A 9 -49.39 27.51 21.91
C GLU A 9 -48.13 28.11 21.26
N ILE A 10 -47.74 29.31 21.73
CA ILE A 10 -46.48 29.97 21.40
C ILE A 10 -45.45 29.54 22.45
N LEU A 11 -44.45 28.76 22.04
CA LEU A 11 -43.35 28.35 22.92
C LEU A 11 -42.33 29.49 23.01
N LYS A 12 -41.90 29.82 24.23
CA LYS A 12 -40.90 30.87 24.49
C LYS A 12 -39.49 30.30 24.51
N ASN A 13 -38.51 31.11 24.10
CA ASN A 13 -37.07 30.84 24.21
C ASN A 13 -36.60 29.57 23.48
N ILE A 14 -36.68 29.58 22.14
CA ILE A 14 -36.12 28.53 21.28
C ILE A 14 -34.75 28.98 20.75
N ALA A 15 -33.77 28.08 20.82
CA ALA A 15 -32.45 28.26 20.25
C ALA A 15 -32.12 27.09 19.31
N VAL A 16 -31.64 27.40 18.11
CA VAL A 16 -31.08 26.42 17.17
C VAL A 16 -29.58 26.61 17.12
N LEU A 17 -28.82 25.62 17.59
CA LEU A 17 -27.38 25.62 17.56
C LEU A 17 -26.90 24.91 16.30
N GLY A 18 -26.36 25.69 15.35
CA GLY A 18 -25.78 25.18 14.11
C GLY A 18 -26.35 25.82 12.87
N GLY A 19 -25.64 26.82 12.35
CA GLY A 19 -25.96 27.50 11.10
C GLY A 19 -25.74 26.71 9.80
N GLY A 20 -25.68 25.38 9.87
CA GLY A 20 -25.62 24.49 8.72
C GLY A 20 -26.99 24.23 8.09
N PRO A 21 -27.08 23.46 6.99
CA PRO A 21 -28.34 23.26 6.25
C PRO A 21 -29.51 22.76 7.10
N MET A 22 -29.27 21.84 8.04
CA MET A 22 -30.32 21.33 8.92
C MET A 22 -30.79 22.39 9.92
N GLY A 23 -29.89 23.11 10.60
CA GLY A 23 -30.29 24.14 11.56
C GLY A 23 -30.91 25.38 10.91
N VAL A 24 -30.47 25.73 9.69
CA VAL A 24 -31.13 26.76 8.87
C VAL A 24 -32.56 26.34 8.51
N PHE A 25 -32.77 25.08 8.12
CA PHE A 25 -34.12 24.55 7.87
C PHE A 25 -34.97 24.56 9.15
N LEU A 26 -34.44 24.03 10.26
CA LEU A 26 -35.16 23.93 11.52
C LEU A 26 -35.53 25.31 12.07
N SER A 27 -34.62 26.27 12.04
CA SER A 27 -34.92 27.64 12.48
C SER A 27 -36.00 28.31 11.63
N THR A 28 -35.97 28.09 10.32
CA THR A 28 -37.01 28.62 9.42
C THR A 28 -38.35 27.91 9.64
N TYR A 29 -38.35 26.58 9.76
CA TYR A 29 -39.54 25.76 9.99
C TYR A 29 -40.21 26.05 11.33
N LEU A 30 -39.43 26.27 12.39
CA LEU A 30 -39.93 26.52 13.74
C LEU A 30 -40.18 28.00 14.02
N SER A 31 -39.72 28.91 13.15
CA SER A 31 -39.95 30.35 13.32
C SER A 31 -41.43 30.72 13.56
N PRO A 32 -42.45 30.10 12.95
CA PRO A 32 -43.84 30.50 13.20
C PRO A 32 -44.35 30.06 14.59
N LYS A 33 -43.60 29.21 15.31
CA LYS A 33 -44.00 28.62 16.60
C LYS A 33 -43.48 29.39 17.82
N THR A 34 -42.78 30.49 17.59
CA THR A 34 -42.20 31.31 18.66
C THR A 34 -42.14 32.79 18.27
N GLU A 35 -42.30 33.67 19.25
CA GLU A 35 -42.13 35.12 19.04
C GLU A 35 -40.68 35.49 18.69
N LYS A 36 -39.71 34.75 19.23
CA LYS A 36 -38.29 35.04 19.07
C LYS A 36 -37.46 33.77 19.16
N MET A 37 -36.57 33.59 18.19
CA MET A 37 -35.65 32.46 18.11
C MET A 37 -34.21 32.94 17.95
N PHE A 38 -33.25 32.15 18.43
CA PHE A 38 -31.83 32.36 18.15
C PHE A 38 -31.29 31.27 17.23
N LEU A 39 -30.53 31.64 16.20
CA LEU A 39 -29.76 30.73 15.37
C LEU A 39 -28.26 31.00 15.56
N TRP A 40 -27.56 30.03 16.14
CA TRP A 40 -26.14 30.15 16.46
C TRP A 40 -25.24 29.64 15.33
N TYR A 41 -24.19 30.40 15.03
CA TYR A 41 -23.10 30.07 14.13
C TYR A 41 -21.77 30.03 14.90
N ASP A 42 -20.91 29.07 14.56
CA ASP A 42 -19.57 28.95 15.12
C ASP A 42 -18.62 30.06 14.63
N ASP A 43 -18.76 30.48 13.37
CA ASP A 43 -18.02 31.60 12.80
C ASP A 43 -18.73 32.94 13.02
N ARG A 44 -18.14 33.78 13.88
CA ARG A 44 -18.61 35.14 14.18
C ARG A 44 -18.76 36.03 12.94
N LYS A 45 -17.81 36.01 12.00
CA LYS A 45 -17.88 36.86 10.80
C LYS A 45 -19.04 36.43 9.91
N ARG A 46 -19.26 35.11 9.80
CA ARG A 46 -20.41 34.56 9.07
C ARG A 46 -21.73 34.92 9.74
N ALA A 47 -21.79 34.84 11.07
CA ALA A 47 -22.96 35.23 11.85
C ALA A 47 -23.33 36.71 11.63
N GLU A 48 -22.36 37.62 11.77
CA GLU A 48 -22.53 39.06 11.56
C GLU A 48 -22.99 39.39 10.13
N LYS A 49 -22.40 38.71 9.13
CA LYS A 49 -22.81 38.86 7.73
C LYS A 49 -24.25 38.43 7.51
N ILE A 50 -24.63 37.23 7.96
CA ILE A 50 -25.99 36.70 7.79
C ILE A 50 -27.00 37.51 8.59
N GLN A 51 -26.64 38.02 9.78
CA GLN A 51 -27.50 38.91 10.55
C GLN A 51 -27.84 40.19 9.77
N LYS A 52 -26.84 40.76 9.06
CA LYS A 52 -27.01 41.97 8.25
C LYS A 52 -27.78 41.71 6.96
N GLU A 53 -27.41 40.66 6.24
CA GLU A 53 -27.96 40.35 4.90
C GLU A 53 -29.32 39.63 4.97
N ARG A 54 -29.60 38.93 6.08
CA ARG A 54 -30.78 38.07 6.29
C ARG A 54 -30.91 36.95 5.27
N ILE A 55 -29.87 36.68 4.48
CA ILE A 55 -29.84 35.67 3.42
C ILE A 55 -28.80 34.60 3.78
N THR A 56 -29.17 33.34 3.58
CA THR A 56 -28.28 32.20 3.77
C THR A 56 -28.58 31.11 2.74
N SER A 57 -27.69 30.11 2.65
CA SER A 57 -27.85 28.95 1.77
C SER A 57 -28.55 27.79 2.48
N LEU A 58 -29.57 27.21 1.85
CA LEU A 58 -30.17 25.93 2.25
C LEU A 58 -30.07 24.93 1.10
N LEU A 59 -29.06 24.06 1.18
CA LEU A 59 -28.63 23.21 0.05
C LEU A 59 -28.25 24.09 -1.14
N GLU A 60 -28.89 23.88 -2.29
CA GLU A 60 -28.65 24.62 -3.54
C GLU A 60 -29.45 25.94 -3.63
N ASP A 61 -30.35 26.22 -2.69
CA ASP A 61 -31.20 27.42 -2.73
C ASP A 61 -30.67 28.50 -1.79
N SER A 62 -30.87 29.75 -2.19
CA SER A 62 -30.76 30.91 -1.31
C SER A 62 -32.11 31.15 -0.62
N ILE A 63 -32.10 31.31 0.71
CA ILE A 63 -33.30 31.58 1.50
C ILE A 63 -33.14 32.86 2.32
N THR A 64 -34.25 33.58 2.51
CA THR A 64 -34.32 34.71 3.43
C THR A 64 -34.78 34.21 4.79
N LEU A 65 -34.06 34.55 5.85
CA LEU A 65 -34.36 34.13 7.22
C LEU A 65 -35.50 34.99 7.82
N PRO A 66 -36.51 34.37 8.43
CA PRO A 66 -37.64 35.06 9.07
C PRO A 66 -37.18 36.11 10.09
N GLU A 67 -37.86 37.26 10.18
CA GLU A 67 -37.43 38.41 11.00
C GLU A 67 -37.24 38.08 12.48
N ASN A 68 -38.04 37.16 13.01
CA ASN A 68 -37.97 36.71 14.40
C ASN A 68 -36.80 35.76 14.72
N VAL A 69 -36.00 35.36 13.72
CA VAL A 69 -34.78 34.55 13.92
C VAL A 69 -33.57 35.46 14.07
N GLN A 70 -33.06 35.62 15.28
CA GLN A 70 -31.87 36.39 15.59
C GLN A 70 -30.60 35.53 15.41
N ILE A 71 -29.62 36.03 14.65
CA ILE A 71 -28.35 35.33 14.42
C ILE A 71 -27.34 35.76 15.48
N THR A 72 -26.62 34.80 16.05
CA THR A 72 -25.61 35.03 17.08
C THR A 72 -24.43 34.08 16.92
N SER A 73 -23.28 34.44 17.49
CA SER A 73 -22.12 33.55 17.68
C SER A 73 -21.76 33.33 19.15
N GLU A 74 -22.54 33.90 20.07
CA GLU A 74 -22.30 33.88 21.51
C GLU A 74 -23.46 33.21 22.24
N PHE A 75 -23.19 32.64 23.42
CA PHE A 75 -24.17 31.91 24.23
C PHE A 75 -24.84 32.76 25.31
N ASP A 76 -24.47 34.04 25.46
CA ASP A 76 -24.95 34.92 26.55
C ASP A 76 -26.47 35.01 26.67
N PHE A 77 -27.19 34.87 25.55
CA PHE A 77 -28.65 34.88 25.54
C PHE A 77 -29.27 33.71 26.34
N LEU A 78 -28.54 32.61 26.55
CA LEU A 78 -28.98 31.44 27.30
C LEU A 78 -28.97 31.63 28.82
N LYS A 79 -28.36 32.71 29.34
CA LYS A 79 -28.21 32.96 30.79
C LYS A 79 -29.52 33.25 31.51
N VAL A 80 -30.58 33.57 30.79
CA VAL A 80 -31.85 34.02 31.37
C VAL A 80 -33.00 33.18 30.83
N GLY A 81 -33.75 32.56 31.73
CA GLY A 81 -34.96 31.80 31.45
C GLY A 81 -34.74 30.34 31.05
N SER A 82 -35.82 29.58 31.00
CA SER A 82 -35.84 28.21 30.46
C SER A 82 -35.69 28.22 28.95
N TRP A 83 -34.97 27.22 28.41
CA TRP A 83 -34.64 27.14 26.99
C TRP A 83 -34.99 25.80 26.37
N ILE A 84 -35.52 25.86 25.15
CA ILE A 84 -35.62 24.73 24.23
C ILE A 84 -34.47 24.85 23.22
N ILE A 85 -33.51 23.93 23.29
CA ILE A 85 -32.26 24.00 22.55
C ILE A 85 -32.23 22.87 21.53
N ILE A 86 -32.10 23.22 20.26
CA ILE A 86 -32.07 22.28 19.15
C ILE A 86 -30.66 22.27 18.58
N ILE A 87 -29.95 21.15 18.70
CA ILE A 87 -28.56 21.02 18.30
C ILE A 87 -28.45 20.32 16.95
N ALA A 88 -28.04 21.07 15.94
CA ALA A 88 -27.85 20.63 14.56
C ALA A 88 -26.46 21.03 14.01
N VAL A 89 -25.43 20.86 14.84
CA VAL A 89 -24.02 21.13 14.49
C VAL A 89 -23.35 19.89 13.90
N PRO A 90 -22.18 20.03 13.26
CA PRO A 90 -21.32 18.90 12.99
C PRO A 90 -20.87 18.21 14.29
N SER A 91 -20.77 16.88 14.29
CA SER A 91 -20.44 16.05 15.47
C SER A 91 -19.16 16.48 16.20
N ARG A 92 -18.16 17.00 15.47
CA ARG A 92 -16.89 17.51 16.03
C ARG A 92 -17.03 18.71 16.99
N LEU A 93 -18.12 19.46 16.92
CA LEU A 93 -18.38 20.61 17.79
C LEU A 93 -19.23 20.24 19.01
N MET A 94 -19.80 19.04 19.03
CA MET A 94 -20.83 18.65 20.00
C MET A 94 -20.30 18.69 21.44
N GLU A 95 -19.14 18.10 21.71
CA GLU A 95 -18.57 18.02 23.07
C GLU A 95 -18.38 19.42 23.68
N GLY A 96 -17.78 20.34 22.93
CA GLY A 96 -17.57 21.72 23.39
C GLY A 96 -18.87 22.49 23.59
N ILE A 97 -19.89 22.23 22.77
CA ILE A 97 -21.22 22.83 22.95
C ILE A 97 -21.89 22.32 24.21
N LEU A 98 -21.86 21.01 24.46
CA LEU A 98 -22.43 20.43 25.68
C LEU A 98 -21.76 20.99 26.93
N GLU A 99 -20.43 21.10 26.93
CA GLU A 99 -19.68 21.73 28.03
C GLU A 99 -20.05 23.21 28.22
N GLU A 100 -20.21 23.97 27.14
CA GLU A 100 -20.57 25.39 27.21
C GLU A 100 -22.01 25.62 27.67
N LEU A 101 -22.95 24.78 27.21
CA LEU A 101 -24.33 24.83 27.68
C LEU A 101 -24.41 24.64 29.20
N ILE A 102 -23.69 23.67 29.74
CA ILE A 102 -23.66 23.41 31.19
C ILE A 102 -23.07 24.58 31.99
N LYS A 103 -22.16 25.38 31.40
CA LYS A 103 -21.60 26.57 32.06
C LYS A 103 -22.55 27.77 32.05
N VAL A 104 -23.35 27.90 31.00
CA VAL A 104 -24.13 29.13 30.72
C VAL A 104 -25.58 29.01 31.17
N LEU A 105 -26.16 27.82 31.10
CA LEU A 105 -27.55 27.58 31.50
C LEU A 105 -27.72 27.71 33.02
N ASP A 106 -28.89 28.19 33.42
CA ASP A 106 -29.27 28.27 34.83
C ASP A 106 -29.65 26.87 35.34
N LYS A 107 -28.82 26.32 36.23
CA LYS A 107 -28.99 24.98 36.79
C LYS A 107 -30.29 24.76 37.56
N ASP A 108 -30.93 25.84 38.02
CA ASP A 108 -32.18 25.80 38.79
C ASP A 108 -33.42 25.87 37.89
N LEU A 109 -33.25 26.14 36.60
CA LEU A 109 -34.32 26.20 35.62
C LEU A 109 -34.43 24.93 34.78
N SER A 110 -35.63 24.71 34.22
CA SER A 110 -35.90 23.54 33.41
C SER A 110 -35.48 23.77 31.95
N HIS A 111 -34.58 22.95 31.41
CA HIS A 111 -34.08 23.04 30.03
C HIS A 111 -34.34 21.75 29.25
N SER A 112 -34.61 21.86 27.94
CA SER A 112 -34.82 20.71 27.05
C SER A 112 -33.89 20.80 25.84
N ILE A 113 -33.11 19.75 25.60
CA ILE A 113 -32.12 19.66 24.53
C ILE A 113 -32.56 18.61 23.52
N PHE A 114 -32.69 18.99 22.25
CA PHE A 114 -33.03 18.11 21.13
C PHE A 114 -31.86 18.01 20.15
N THR A 115 -31.25 16.84 20.05
CA THR A 115 -30.07 16.62 19.21
C THR A 115 -30.45 15.96 17.89
N PHE A 116 -30.26 16.71 16.80
CA PHE A 116 -30.30 16.20 15.42
C PHE A 116 -28.92 15.78 14.90
N THR A 117 -27.88 16.05 15.69
CA THR A 117 -26.49 15.72 15.39
C THR A 117 -26.26 14.23 15.60
N LYS A 118 -25.80 13.53 14.55
CA LYS A 118 -25.50 12.10 14.60
C LYS A 118 -24.00 11.90 14.86
N GLY A 119 -23.60 11.70 16.11
CA GLY A 119 -22.21 11.46 16.51
C GLY A 119 -22.07 10.65 17.81
N ILE A 120 -20.84 10.27 18.14
CA ILE A 120 -20.44 9.69 19.44
C ILE A 120 -19.26 10.47 19.99
N LEU A 121 -18.97 10.33 21.28
CA LEU A 121 -17.83 11.01 21.91
C LEU A 121 -16.50 10.56 21.29
N SER A 122 -15.53 11.45 21.26
CA SER A 122 -14.14 11.18 20.88
C SER A 122 -13.49 10.16 21.82
N ALA A 123 -12.52 9.39 21.33
CA ALA A 123 -11.82 8.37 22.13
C ALA A 123 -11.16 8.97 23.39
N SER A 124 -10.67 10.22 23.35
CA SER A 124 -10.16 10.93 24.52
C SER A 124 -11.25 11.14 25.57
N THR A 125 -12.41 11.64 25.17
CA THR A 125 -13.51 11.99 26.08
C THR A 125 -14.18 10.73 26.63
N ARG A 126 -14.32 9.68 25.81
CA ARG A 126 -14.78 8.35 26.26
C ARG A 126 -13.88 7.79 27.37
N ARG A 127 -12.56 7.79 27.15
CA ARG A 127 -11.59 7.29 28.14
C ARG A 127 -11.59 8.10 29.44
N LYS A 128 -11.71 9.42 29.35
CA LYS A 128 -11.72 10.32 30.52
C LYS A 128 -13.00 10.18 31.34
N ASN A 129 -14.15 10.15 30.69
CA ASN A 129 -15.45 10.27 31.36
C ASN A 129 -16.18 8.94 31.56
N LYS A 130 -15.74 7.88 30.87
CA LYS A 130 -16.38 6.55 30.82
C LYS A 130 -17.80 6.56 30.26
N CYS A 131 -18.03 7.45 29.29
CA CYS A 131 -19.28 7.55 28.53
C CYS A 131 -18.99 7.20 27.07
N ILE A 132 -19.99 6.78 26.28
CA ILE A 132 -19.85 6.50 24.84
C ILE A 132 -20.56 7.56 24.02
N THR A 133 -21.75 7.96 24.46
CA THR A 133 -22.70 8.78 23.71
C THR A 133 -22.84 10.18 24.28
N TYR A 134 -23.50 11.07 23.54
CA TYR A 134 -23.70 12.45 23.97
C TYR A 134 -24.72 12.54 25.11
N SER A 135 -25.73 11.67 25.11
CA SER A 135 -26.70 11.57 26.20
C SER A 135 -26.05 11.24 27.54
N GLU A 136 -25.24 10.17 27.59
CA GLU A 136 -24.49 9.80 28.81
C GLU A 136 -23.55 10.93 29.26
N TYR A 137 -22.96 11.65 28.30
CA TYR A 137 -22.03 12.73 28.62
C TYR A 137 -22.71 13.96 29.21
N ILE A 138 -23.83 14.41 28.63
CA ILE A 138 -24.56 15.55 29.15
C ILE A 138 -25.20 15.23 30.50
N GLU A 139 -25.69 14.01 30.71
CA GLU A 139 -26.21 13.56 32.00
C GLU A 139 -25.13 13.62 33.07
N LYS A 140 -23.93 13.14 32.76
CA LYS A 140 -22.78 13.24 33.66
C LYS A 140 -22.43 14.71 33.98
N LEU A 141 -22.29 15.55 32.95
CA LEU A 141 -21.93 16.97 33.13
C LEU A 141 -22.99 17.72 33.94
N ALA A 142 -24.26 17.46 33.68
CA ALA A 142 -25.39 18.03 34.40
C ALA A 142 -25.39 17.61 35.87
N SER A 143 -25.18 16.32 36.15
CA SER A 143 -25.05 15.79 37.50
C SER A 143 -23.87 16.44 38.24
N ASP A 144 -22.71 16.54 37.61
CA ASP A 144 -21.50 17.13 38.20
C ASP A 144 -21.68 18.63 38.50
N ALA A 145 -22.45 19.34 37.67
CA ALA A 145 -22.76 20.77 37.84
C ALA A 145 -23.99 21.04 38.73
N GLY A 146 -24.70 20.00 39.19
CA GLY A 146 -25.86 20.13 40.07
C GLY A 146 -27.12 20.67 39.39
N PHE A 147 -27.36 20.31 38.13
CA PHE A 147 -28.59 20.66 37.42
C PHE A 147 -29.79 19.90 38.00
N SER A 148 -30.89 20.63 38.19
CA SER A 148 -32.13 20.08 38.77
C SER A 148 -33.07 19.47 37.73
N ASN A 149 -33.12 20.02 36.51
CA ASN A 149 -34.10 19.61 35.50
C ASN A 149 -33.62 19.90 34.06
N ILE A 150 -32.69 19.09 33.57
CA ILE A 150 -32.23 19.13 32.17
C ILE A 150 -32.57 17.82 31.48
N GLU A 151 -33.33 17.91 30.40
CA GLU A 151 -33.73 16.75 29.60
C GLU A 151 -32.98 16.75 28.26
N TYR A 152 -32.44 15.60 27.89
CA TYR A 152 -31.76 15.38 26.62
C TYR A 152 -32.58 14.41 25.77
N THR A 153 -32.84 14.78 24.52
CA THR A 153 -33.56 13.98 23.55
C THR A 153 -32.73 13.80 22.29
N ALA A 154 -32.46 12.56 21.93
CA ALA A 154 -31.87 12.22 20.64
C ALA A 154 -32.98 12.08 19.58
N VAL A 155 -32.78 12.73 18.43
CA VAL A 155 -33.76 12.77 17.33
C VAL A 155 -33.18 12.08 16.09
N ASN A 156 -33.66 10.86 15.81
CA ASN A 156 -33.28 10.07 14.63
C ASN A 156 -34.49 9.72 13.76
N GLY A 157 -34.33 8.77 12.84
CA GLY A 157 -35.37 8.33 11.91
C GLY A 157 -35.17 8.85 10.48
N PRO A 158 -35.94 8.33 9.51
CA PRO A 158 -35.86 8.74 8.10
C PRO A 158 -36.42 10.16 7.92
N ASN A 159 -35.51 11.13 7.95
CA ASN A 159 -35.80 12.56 7.90
C ASN A 159 -34.79 13.31 7.00
N LEU A 160 -34.67 12.86 5.75
CA LEU A 160 -33.72 13.45 4.78
C LEU A 160 -34.06 14.92 4.50
N LEU A 161 -33.09 15.81 4.71
CA LEU A 161 -33.26 17.27 4.55
C LEU A 161 -33.82 17.67 3.18
N GLY A 162 -33.42 16.97 2.11
CA GLY A 162 -33.94 17.23 0.76
C GLY A 162 -35.45 16.97 0.64
N GLU A 163 -35.99 16.01 1.38
CA GLU A 163 -37.41 15.69 1.41
C GLU A 163 -38.17 16.59 2.39
N LEU A 164 -37.59 16.85 3.56
CA LEU A 164 -38.12 17.82 4.54
C LEU A 164 -38.38 19.19 3.90
N LYS A 165 -37.41 19.71 3.14
CA LYS A 165 -37.53 20.98 2.42
C LYS A 165 -38.67 21.00 1.40
N ARG A 166 -39.00 19.85 0.82
CA ARG A 166 -40.11 19.67 -0.13
C ARG A 166 -41.45 19.42 0.55
N GLY A 167 -41.48 19.37 1.88
CA GLY A 167 -42.68 19.10 2.66
C GLY A 167 -43.19 17.66 2.48
N HIS A 168 -42.30 16.70 2.20
CA HIS A 168 -42.65 15.29 2.15
C HIS A 168 -42.79 14.70 3.57
N HIS A 169 -43.39 13.52 3.67
CA HIS A 169 -43.54 12.81 4.94
C HIS A 169 -42.18 12.51 5.58
N SER A 170 -42.09 12.72 6.90
CA SER A 170 -40.90 12.42 7.69
C SER A 170 -41.27 11.67 8.95
N PHE A 171 -40.42 10.73 9.36
CA PHE A 171 -40.63 9.91 10.55
C PHE A 171 -39.49 10.15 11.53
N TYR A 172 -39.85 10.66 12.71
CA TYR A 172 -38.94 10.97 13.79
C TYR A 172 -38.99 9.85 14.83
N CYS A 173 -37.82 9.33 15.16
CA CYS A 173 -37.62 8.39 16.26
C CYS A 173 -36.93 9.16 17.39
N LEU A 174 -37.64 9.29 18.51
CA LEU A 174 -37.17 9.99 19.69
C LEU A 174 -36.77 9.00 20.75
N SER A 175 -35.72 9.31 21.48
CA SER A 175 -35.49 8.78 22.81
C SER A 175 -35.04 9.93 23.70
N THR A 176 -35.46 9.94 24.96
CA THR A 176 -35.29 11.08 25.86
C THR A 176 -34.97 10.63 27.29
N SER A 177 -34.23 11.47 28.03
CA SER A 177 -34.04 11.31 29.47
C SER A 177 -35.22 11.82 30.32
N GLY A 178 -36.21 12.50 29.73
CA GLY A 178 -37.39 12.98 30.44
C GLY A 178 -38.62 13.23 29.56
N GLN A 179 -39.80 13.17 30.18
CA GLN A 179 -41.09 13.10 29.51
C GLN A 179 -41.55 14.44 28.90
N ARG A 180 -41.18 15.56 29.52
CA ARG A 180 -41.57 16.91 29.07
C ARG A 180 -41.08 17.18 27.65
N SER A 181 -39.91 16.66 27.29
CA SER A 181 -39.34 16.82 25.96
C SER A 181 -40.15 16.15 24.85
N ILE A 182 -40.93 15.09 25.15
CA ILE A 182 -41.82 14.47 24.16
C ILE A 182 -42.97 15.42 23.82
N GLU A 183 -43.61 15.99 24.84
CA GLU A 183 -44.71 16.95 24.67
C GLU A 183 -44.25 18.19 23.89
N ILE A 184 -43.06 18.71 24.24
CA ILE A 184 -42.44 19.83 23.52
C ILE A 184 -42.16 19.46 22.06
N PHE A 185 -41.60 18.27 21.80
CA PHE A 185 -41.28 17.86 20.43
C PHE A 185 -42.56 17.73 19.59
N ASP A 186 -43.61 17.12 20.13
CA ASP A 186 -44.88 16.98 19.42
C ASP A 186 -45.50 18.36 19.13
N ALA A 187 -45.46 19.30 20.07
CA ALA A 187 -45.89 20.68 19.81
C ALA A 187 -45.06 21.36 18.70
N LEU A 188 -43.74 21.16 18.70
CA LEU A 188 -42.81 21.72 17.70
C LEU A 188 -42.94 21.05 16.33
N PHE A 189 -43.37 19.80 16.24
CA PHE A 189 -43.43 19.05 14.98
C PHE A 189 -44.85 18.56 14.59
N ASN A 190 -45.93 19.04 15.20
CA ASN A 190 -47.35 18.69 14.99
C ASN A 190 -47.97 18.81 13.56
N GLY A 191 -47.17 18.95 12.50
CA GLY A 191 -47.68 18.99 11.12
C GLY A 191 -48.18 17.63 10.64
N SER A 192 -49.17 17.62 9.73
CA SER A 192 -49.81 16.39 9.19
C SER A 192 -48.87 15.43 8.45
N ARG A 193 -47.63 15.85 8.18
CA ARG A 193 -46.62 15.07 7.47
C ARG A 193 -45.45 14.62 8.34
N ASN A 194 -45.42 15.03 9.60
CA ASN A 194 -44.42 14.60 10.56
C ASN A 194 -45.02 13.54 11.47
N HIS A 195 -44.33 12.41 11.59
CA HIS A 195 -44.78 11.28 12.39
C HIS A 195 -43.74 11.01 13.47
N THR A 196 -44.12 11.08 14.74
CA THR A 196 -43.23 10.86 15.87
C THR A 196 -43.45 9.46 16.47
N LYS A 197 -42.36 8.76 16.80
CA LYS A 197 -42.36 7.56 17.64
C LYS A 197 -41.30 7.68 18.72
N THR A 198 -41.64 7.27 19.94
CA THR A 198 -40.74 7.33 21.10
C THR A 198 -40.25 5.95 21.48
N TYR A 199 -38.99 5.86 21.88
CA TYR A 199 -38.28 4.65 22.28
C TYR A 199 -37.52 4.89 23.58
N GLU A 200 -37.39 3.84 24.40
CA GLU A 200 -36.71 3.90 25.70
C GLU A 200 -35.17 3.88 25.57
N ASP A 201 -34.65 3.28 24.50
CA ASP A 201 -33.20 3.07 24.31
C ASP A 201 -32.50 4.27 23.65
N LEU A 202 -32.04 5.19 24.48
CA LEU A 202 -31.36 6.42 24.10
C LEU A 202 -29.99 6.15 23.46
N VAL A 203 -29.21 5.26 24.09
CA VAL A 203 -27.84 4.94 23.69
C VAL A 203 -27.84 4.19 22.36
N GLY A 204 -28.68 3.18 22.21
CA GLY A 204 -28.81 2.45 20.95
C GLY A 204 -29.30 3.33 19.80
N LEU A 205 -30.20 4.28 20.10
CA LEU A 205 -30.69 5.23 19.10
C LEU A 205 -29.56 6.11 18.58
N GLU A 206 -28.73 6.69 19.46
CA GLU A 206 -27.57 7.50 19.05
C GLU A 206 -26.55 6.67 18.25
N ILE A 207 -26.17 5.49 18.73
CA ILE A 207 -25.15 4.65 18.09
C ILE A 207 -25.60 4.21 16.69
N PHE A 208 -26.85 3.75 16.55
CA PHE A 208 -27.38 3.35 15.25
C PHE A 208 -27.38 4.53 14.26
N GLY A 209 -27.83 5.71 14.72
CA GLY A 209 -27.90 6.91 13.90
C GLY A 209 -26.54 7.35 13.33
N VAL A 210 -25.46 7.04 14.04
CA VAL A 210 -24.08 7.29 13.62
C VAL A 210 -23.60 6.25 12.63
N MET A 211 -23.76 4.97 12.94
CA MET A 211 -23.22 3.86 12.16
C MET A 211 -23.84 3.74 10.76
N LYS A 212 -25.10 4.14 10.58
CA LYS A 212 -25.74 4.10 9.24
C LYS A 212 -25.06 4.99 8.19
N ASN A 213 -24.39 6.07 8.61
CA ASN A 213 -23.90 7.10 7.68
C ASN A 213 -22.71 6.61 6.85
N PRO A 214 -21.69 5.94 7.43
CA PRO A 214 -20.66 5.27 6.63
C PRO A 214 -21.22 4.23 5.64
N ILE A 215 -22.21 3.43 6.03
CA ILE A 215 -22.83 2.44 5.09
C ILE A 215 -23.45 3.15 3.88
N ALA A 216 -24.09 4.30 4.10
CA ALA A 216 -24.61 5.11 3.00
C ALA A 216 -23.50 5.63 2.07
N ILE A 217 -22.30 5.95 2.59
CA ILE A 217 -21.12 6.26 1.77
C ILE A 217 -20.70 5.04 0.95
N ALA A 218 -20.61 3.87 1.57
CA ALA A 218 -20.26 2.63 0.86
C ALA A 218 -21.25 2.31 -0.27
N CYS A 219 -22.56 2.48 -0.03
CA CYS A 219 -23.58 2.33 -1.07
C CYS A 219 -23.41 3.39 -2.17
N GLY A 220 -23.03 4.62 -1.81
CA GLY A 220 -22.66 5.66 -2.78
C GLY A 220 -21.50 5.24 -3.67
N ILE A 221 -20.43 4.71 -3.07
CA ILE A 221 -19.26 4.20 -3.80
C ILE A 221 -19.68 3.05 -4.72
N ALA A 222 -20.45 2.08 -4.21
CA ALA A 222 -20.96 0.98 -5.01
C ALA A 222 -21.78 1.48 -6.22
N SER A 223 -22.67 2.46 -6.02
CA SER A 223 -23.50 3.03 -7.09
C SER A 223 -22.73 3.69 -8.23
N GLY A 224 -21.46 4.06 -8.01
CA GLY A 224 -20.61 4.65 -9.03
C GLY A 224 -19.69 3.63 -9.72
N ILE A 225 -19.72 2.36 -9.33
CA ILE A 225 -19.02 1.25 -9.98
C ILE A 225 -19.98 0.62 -11.02
N PRO A 226 -19.61 0.54 -12.31
CA PRO A 226 -20.52 0.06 -13.36
C PRO A 226 -21.11 -1.33 -13.14
N GLU A 227 -20.38 -2.21 -12.47
CA GLU A 227 -20.77 -3.61 -12.23
C GLU A 227 -21.69 -3.80 -11.00
N CYS A 228 -21.91 -2.74 -10.20
CA CYS A 228 -22.71 -2.78 -8.98
C CYS A 228 -24.11 -2.20 -9.22
N GLY A 229 -25.12 -3.06 -9.21
CA GLY A 229 -26.54 -2.67 -9.28
C GLY A 229 -27.26 -2.70 -7.92
N SER A 230 -28.58 -2.51 -7.93
CA SER A 230 -29.41 -2.49 -6.72
C SER A 230 -29.35 -3.78 -5.89
N ASN A 231 -29.10 -4.94 -6.52
CA ASN A 231 -28.91 -6.20 -5.81
C ASN A 231 -27.67 -6.14 -4.89
N PHE A 232 -26.58 -5.56 -5.40
CA PHE A 232 -25.35 -5.39 -4.64
C PHE A 232 -25.52 -4.36 -3.52
N GLU A 233 -26.21 -3.25 -3.79
CA GLU A 233 -26.56 -2.28 -2.74
C GLU A 233 -27.39 -2.93 -1.63
N GLY A 234 -28.34 -3.81 -1.97
CA GLY A 234 -29.15 -4.55 -1.00
C GLY A 234 -28.31 -5.43 -0.07
N GLU A 235 -27.39 -6.22 -0.63
CA GLU A 235 -26.48 -7.05 0.16
C GLU A 235 -25.55 -6.21 1.04
N LEU A 236 -25.03 -5.11 0.51
CA LEU A 236 -24.18 -4.18 1.25
C LEU A 236 -24.91 -3.55 2.46
N ILE A 237 -26.19 -3.19 2.28
CA ILE A 237 -27.04 -2.70 3.38
C ILE A 237 -27.23 -3.79 4.43
N SER A 238 -27.49 -5.03 4.01
CA SER A 238 -27.65 -6.19 4.90
C SER A 238 -26.40 -6.45 5.75
N LEU A 239 -25.23 -6.48 5.11
CA LEU A 239 -23.94 -6.65 5.79
C LEU A 239 -23.65 -5.50 6.77
N GLY A 240 -23.87 -4.26 6.34
CA GLY A 240 -23.68 -3.10 7.21
C GLY A 240 -24.62 -3.14 8.44
N TYR A 241 -25.87 -3.55 8.25
CA TYR A 241 -26.82 -3.76 9.35
C TYR A 241 -26.38 -4.86 10.31
N SER A 242 -25.81 -5.95 9.78
CA SER A 242 -25.23 -7.02 10.60
C SER A 242 -24.09 -6.50 11.49
N GLU A 243 -23.17 -5.70 10.94
CA GLU A 243 -22.07 -5.11 11.73
C GLU A 243 -22.53 -4.11 12.78
N ILE A 244 -23.59 -3.33 12.50
CA ILE A 244 -24.24 -2.50 13.53
C ILE A 244 -24.74 -3.37 14.68
N THR A 245 -25.47 -4.43 14.34
CA THR A 245 -26.04 -5.36 15.33
C THR A 245 -24.94 -6.02 16.17
N THR A 246 -23.82 -6.40 15.54
CA THR A 246 -22.64 -6.96 16.23
C THR A 246 -22.05 -5.99 17.23
N LEU A 247 -21.87 -4.71 16.85
CA LEU A 247 -21.35 -3.70 17.79
C LEU A 247 -22.33 -3.43 18.94
N LEU A 248 -23.62 -3.32 18.66
CA LEU A 248 -24.64 -3.11 19.70
C LEU A 248 -24.68 -4.25 20.71
N ASN A 249 -24.61 -5.49 20.25
CA ASN A 249 -24.52 -6.66 21.14
C ASN A 249 -23.29 -6.61 22.04
N ALA A 250 -22.13 -6.22 21.50
CA ALA A 250 -20.89 -6.08 22.27
C ALA A 250 -20.92 -4.91 23.27
N LEU A 251 -21.85 -3.96 23.07
CA LEU A 251 -22.14 -2.88 23.99
C LEU A 251 -23.28 -3.22 24.96
N GLU A 252 -23.81 -4.45 24.91
CA GLU A 252 -24.94 -4.92 25.73
C GLU A 252 -26.23 -4.12 25.50
N ILE A 253 -26.39 -3.55 24.30
CA ILE A 253 -27.56 -2.75 23.92
C ILE A 253 -28.62 -3.67 23.27
N PRO A 254 -29.89 -3.61 23.72
CA PRO A 254 -30.96 -4.41 23.14
C PRO A 254 -31.17 -4.14 21.64
N THR A 255 -30.96 -5.15 20.81
CA THR A 255 -31.03 -4.97 19.36
C THR A 255 -32.45 -4.92 18.81
N LYS A 256 -33.43 -5.59 19.45
CA LYS A 256 -34.81 -5.68 18.95
C LYS A 256 -35.49 -4.30 18.77
N PRO A 257 -35.48 -3.38 19.77
CA PRO A 257 -36.00 -2.02 19.59
C PRO A 257 -35.26 -1.27 18.46
N VAL A 258 -33.94 -1.46 18.37
CA VAL A 258 -33.09 -0.82 17.35
C VAL A 258 -33.48 -1.23 15.93
N GLN A 259 -33.92 -2.47 15.72
CA GLN A 259 -34.37 -2.95 14.41
C GLN A 259 -35.57 -2.14 13.91
N GLU A 260 -36.46 -1.72 14.82
CA GLU A 260 -37.70 -1.03 14.48
C GLU A 260 -37.48 0.44 14.11
N TYR A 261 -36.64 1.17 14.84
CA TYR A 261 -36.35 2.58 14.54
C TYR A 261 -35.17 2.79 13.60
N GLY A 262 -34.17 1.90 13.64
CA GLY A 262 -32.92 2.06 12.92
C GLY A 262 -33.01 1.67 11.46
N LEU A 263 -33.59 0.51 11.15
CA LEU A 263 -33.57 -0.08 9.81
C LEU A 263 -34.18 0.86 8.75
N ALA A 264 -35.27 1.56 9.08
CA ALA A 264 -35.91 2.51 8.17
C ALA A 264 -34.99 3.69 7.82
N ASP A 265 -34.28 4.27 8.81
CA ASP A 265 -33.34 5.38 8.57
C ASP A 265 -32.11 4.91 7.77
N LEU A 266 -31.62 3.68 8.03
CA LEU A 266 -30.54 3.06 7.25
C LEU A 266 -30.95 2.91 5.78
N ILE A 267 -32.10 2.29 5.50
CA ILE A 267 -32.59 2.07 4.13
C ILE A 267 -32.77 3.40 3.41
N ALA A 268 -33.45 4.37 4.02
CA ALA A 268 -33.67 5.68 3.42
C ALA A 268 -32.33 6.37 3.07
N SER A 269 -31.34 6.27 3.96
CA SER A 269 -30.02 6.87 3.76
C SER A 269 -29.18 6.18 2.68
N CYS A 270 -29.31 4.87 2.53
CA CYS A 270 -28.52 4.07 1.59
C CYS A 270 -29.14 4.01 0.19
N THR A 271 -30.45 4.24 0.05
CA THR A 271 -31.16 4.12 -1.23
C THR A 271 -31.49 5.48 -1.86
N SER A 272 -31.70 6.53 -1.07
CA SER A 272 -32.13 7.83 -1.59
C SER A 272 -31.02 8.66 -2.21
N ARG A 273 -31.31 9.31 -3.34
CA ARG A 273 -30.46 10.35 -3.96
C ARG A 273 -30.33 11.61 -3.11
N TYR A 274 -31.24 11.85 -2.16
CA TYR A 274 -31.19 13.00 -1.26
C TYR A 274 -30.27 12.77 -0.05
N SER A 275 -29.67 11.58 0.06
CA SER A 275 -28.64 11.29 1.07
C SER A 275 -27.31 11.92 0.69
N ARG A 276 -26.83 12.85 1.53
CA ARG A 276 -25.52 13.51 1.36
C ARG A 276 -24.35 12.51 1.41
N ASN A 277 -24.44 11.50 2.28
CA ASN A 277 -23.44 10.44 2.39
C ASN A 277 -23.38 9.58 1.12
N LYS A 278 -24.54 9.17 0.58
CA LYS A 278 -24.61 8.41 -0.68
C LYS A 278 -24.08 9.24 -1.85
N ALA A 279 -24.53 10.49 -1.97
CA ALA A 279 -24.08 11.39 -3.02
C ALA A 279 -22.56 11.65 -2.96
N TYR A 280 -21.99 11.77 -1.76
CA TYR A 280 -20.55 11.88 -1.56
C TYR A 280 -19.81 10.64 -2.05
N GLY A 281 -20.22 9.44 -1.62
CA GLY A 281 -19.60 8.19 -2.06
C GLY A 281 -19.60 8.02 -3.58
N HIS A 282 -20.71 8.38 -4.23
CA HIS A 282 -20.85 8.32 -5.69
C HIS A 282 -19.89 9.28 -6.40
N ARG A 283 -19.76 10.52 -5.92
CA ARG A 283 -18.82 11.49 -6.50
C ARG A 283 -17.38 11.10 -6.24
N PHE A 284 -17.08 10.60 -5.04
CA PHE A 284 -15.77 10.12 -4.64
C PHE A 284 -15.26 9.05 -5.60
N VAL A 285 -16.04 7.99 -5.83
CA VAL A 285 -15.62 6.89 -6.72
C VAL A 285 -15.50 7.33 -8.18
N ARG A 286 -16.37 8.24 -8.65
CA ARG A 286 -16.26 8.80 -10.01
C ARG A 286 -14.96 9.59 -10.20
N LYS A 287 -14.58 10.44 -9.25
CA LYS A 287 -13.30 11.17 -9.29
C LYS A 287 -12.10 10.21 -9.30
N LEU A 288 -12.20 9.14 -8.53
CA LEU A 288 -11.15 8.13 -8.46
C LEU A 288 -11.02 7.33 -9.78
N ILE A 289 -12.15 6.91 -10.38
CA ILE A 289 -12.17 6.14 -11.63
C ILE A 289 -11.77 7.00 -12.84
N SER A 290 -12.18 8.26 -12.88
CA SER A 290 -11.83 9.20 -13.96
C SER A 290 -10.35 9.63 -13.93
N GLY A 291 -9.62 9.34 -12.85
CA GLY A 291 -8.22 9.73 -12.69
C GLY A 291 -8.01 11.21 -12.36
N GLU A 292 -9.09 11.95 -12.09
CA GLU A 292 -9.07 13.35 -11.64
C GLU A 292 -8.50 13.50 -10.22
N ASP A 293 -8.51 12.41 -9.44
CA ASP A 293 -8.02 12.37 -8.07
C ASP A 293 -6.59 11.81 -8.00
N GLN A 294 -5.60 12.68 -8.18
CA GLN A 294 -4.20 12.36 -7.87
C GLN A 294 -3.74 13.16 -6.65
N PRO A 295 -3.55 12.54 -5.47
CA PRO A 295 -3.08 13.26 -4.31
C PRO A 295 -1.66 13.78 -4.56
N ASN A 296 -1.47 15.07 -4.28
CA ASN A 296 -0.19 15.76 -4.35
C ASN A 296 0.78 15.21 -3.30
N LEU A 297 2.09 15.50 -3.41
CA LEU A 297 3.11 14.95 -2.49
C LEU A 297 2.78 15.21 -0.99
N ILE A 298 2.24 16.38 -0.67
CA ILE A 298 1.82 16.77 0.70
C ILE A 298 0.61 15.95 1.15
N GLU A 299 -0.37 15.76 0.27
CA GLU A 299 -1.57 14.95 0.53
C GLU A 299 -1.22 13.47 0.71
N ARG A 300 -0.22 12.96 -0.02
CA ARG A 300 0.31 11.60 0.17
C ARG A 300 1.02 11.44 1.52
N ILE A 301 1.72 12.48 1.98
CA ILE A 301 2.35 12.51 3.31
C ILE A 301 1.27 12.57 4.40
N GLU A 302 0.26 13.42 4.25
CA GLU A 302 -0.87 13.51 5.19
C GLU A 302 -1.67 12.21 5.26
N LEU A 303 -1.96 11.56 4.13
CA LEU A 303 -2.58 10.22 4.05
C LEU A 303 -1.78 9.15 4.81
N PHE A 304 -0.46 9.30 4.91
CA PHE A 304 0.42 8.36 5.60
C PHE A 304 0.42 8.58 7.11
N PHE A 305 0.60 9.83 7.56
CA PHE A 305 0.73 10.16 8.98
C PHE A 305 -0.62 10.29 9.69
N ASN A 306 -1.58 10.97 9.08
CA ASN A 306 -2.88 11.31 9.69
C ASN A 306 -4.05 11.00 8.72
N PRO A 307 -4.30 9.71 8.42
CA PRO A 307 -5.32 9.29 7.44
C PRO A 307 -6.74 9.77 7.79
N ALA A 308 -7.08 9.82 9.08
CA ALA A 308 -8.36 10.34 9.53
C ALA A 308 -8.48 11.85 9.26
N GLU A 309 -7.45 12.64 9.57
CA GLU A 309 -7.45 14.09 9.30
C GLU A 309 -7.50 14.39 7.81
N PHE A 310 -6.86 13.57 6.97
CA PHE A 310 -6.95 13.70 5.53
C PHE A 310 -8.39 13.54 5.02
N ILE A 311 -9.08 12.47 5.44
CA ILE A 311 -10.50 12.27 5.09
C ILE A 311 -11.32 13.48 5.53
N GLN A 312 -11.09 13.97 6.75
CA GLN A 312 -11.80 15.13 7.29
C GLN A 312 -11.54 16.40 6.47
N LYS A 313 -10.29 16.64 6.06
CA LYS A 313 -9.90 17.79 5.24
C LYS A 313 -10.53 17.73 3.85
N GLU A 314 -10.47 16.57 3.20
CA GLU A 314 -11.06 16.35 1.88
C GLU A 314 -12.59 16.53 1.90
N VAL A 315 -13.25 15.97 2.92
CA VAL A 315 -14.69 16.11 3.11
C VAL A 315 -15.06 17.55 3.42
N SER A 316 -14.24 18.27 4.19
CA SER A 316 -14.44 19.70 4.50
C SER A 316 -14.25 20.60 3.28
N GLN A 317 -13.40 20.20 2.33
CA GLN A 317 -13.23 20.87 1.04
C GLN A 317 -14.37 20.53 0.06
N SER A 318 -15.05 19.40 0.26
CA SER A 318 -16.29 19.12 -0.47
C SER A 318 -17.39 20.05 0.04
N GLU A 319 -18.17 20.67 -0.85
CA GLU A 319 -19.31 21.53 -0.48
C GLU A 319 -20.44 20.78 0.26
N SER A 320 -20.24 19.50 0.59
CA SER A 320 -21.19 18.63 1.23
C SER A 320 -20.76 18.36 2.67
N HIS A 321 -21.53 18.86 3.64
CA HIS A 321 -21.42 18.44 5.05
C HIS A 321 -21.76 16.95 5.19
N VAL A 322 -20.75 16.07 5.18
CA VAL A 322 -20.87 14.59 5.14
C VAL A 322 -20.40 14.00 6.47
N GLU A 323 -21.32 13.81 7.42
CA GLU A 323 -21.00 13.28 8.77
C GLU A 323 -20.44 11.85 8.75
N GLY A 324 -20.80 11.01 7.77
CA GLY A 324 -20.40 9.60 7.75
C GLY A 324 -18.89 9.40 7.68
N ALA A 325 -18.17 10.30 7.01
CA ALA A 325 -16.72 10.23 6.91
C ALA A 325 -16.03 10.61 8.22
N PHE A 326 -16.58 11.58 8.97
CA PHE A 326 -16.10 11.96 10.30
C PHE A 326 -16.40 10.88 11.34
N ALA A 327 -17.59 10.29 11.29
CA ALA A 327 -18.02 9.23 12.19
C ALA A 327 -17.18 7.95 12.08
N LEU A 328 -16.66 7.64 10.89
CA LEU A 328 -15.97 6.39 10.60
C LEU A 328 -14.79 6.11 11.54
N ALA A 329 -13.92 7.10 11.78
CA ALA A 329 -12.78 6.95 12.67
C ALA A 329 -13.21 6.71 14.13
N SER A 330 -14.25 7.40 14.59
CA SER A 330 -14.79 7.24 15.95
C SER A 330 -15.42 5.86 16.17
N ILE A 331 -16.12 5.32 15.14
CA ILE A 331 -16.70 3.98 15.16
C ILE A 331 -15.60 2.92 15.21
N ILE A 332 -14.56 3.04 14.38
CA ILE A 332 -13.42 2.10 14.38
C ILE A 332 -12.73 2.10 15.74
N ALA A 333 -12.46 3.28 16.30
CA ALA A 333 -11.87 3.36 17.64
C ALA A 333 -12.77 2.72 18.72
N LEU A 334 -14.10 2.90 18.63
CA LEU A 334 -15.04 2.27 19.58
C LEU A 334 -15.05 0.74 19.43
N ALA A 335 -15.03 0.23 18.20
CA ALA A 335 -14.97 -1.20 17.94
C ALA A 335 -13.65 -1.81 18.42
N GLU A 336 -12.51 -1.13 18.24
CA GLU A 336 -11.22 -1.53 18.80
C GLU A 336 -11.23 -1.55 20.33
N GLU A 337 -11.79 -0.52 20.97
CA GLU A 337 -11.96 -0.44 22.44
C GLU A 337 -12.79 -1.63 22.97
N LYS A 338 -13.77 -2.09 22.20
CA LYS A 338 -14.67 -3.20 22.54
C LYS A 338 -14.24 -4.54 21.96
N LYS A 339 -13.11 -4.59 21.23
CA LYS A 339 -12.58 -5.78 20.55
C LYS A 339 -13.60 -6.46 19.61
N VAL A 340 -14.32 -5.64 18.85
CA VAL A 340 -15.33 -6.08 17.88
C VAL A 340 -14.79 -5.90 16.48
N GLU A 341 -14.96 -6.92 15.63
CA GLU A 341 -14.62 -6.81 14.22
C GLU A 341 -15.76 -6.13 13.45
N ILE A 342 -15.42 -5.10 12.69
CA ILE A 342 -16.31 -4.39 11.77
C ILE A 342 -15.68 -4.26 10.36
N PRO A 343 -15.55 -5.38 9.63
CA PRO A 343 -14.82 -5.45 8.36
C PRO A 343 -15.28 -4.45 7.28
N LEU A 344 -16.58 -4.19 7.16
CA LEU A 344 -17.12 -3.25 6.18
C LEU A 344 -16.65 -1.83 6.46
N TYR A 345 -16.71 -1.38 7.72
CA TYR A 345 -16.23 -0.05 8.11
C TYR A 345 -14.72 0.06 7.91
N ASN A 346 -13.96 -0.98 8.24
CA ASN A 346 -12.51 -1.03 8.00
C ASN A 346 -12.17 -0.94 6.51
N THR A 347 -12.89 -1.69 5.68
CA THR A 347 -12.73 -1.67 4.21
C THR A 347 -13.05 -0.29 3.66
N LEU A 348 -14.18 0.30 4.09
CA LEU A 348 -14.57 1.65 3.71
C LEU A 348 -13.51 2.69 4.12
N PHE A 349 -12.95 2.58 5.33
CA PHE A 349 -11.88 3.47 5.79
C PHE A 349 -10.63 3.35 4.92
N GLN A 350 -10.25 2.13 4.54
CA GLN A 350 -9.13 1.89 3.63
C GLN A 350 -9.39 2.45 2.22
N ILE A 351 -10.62 2.41 1.73
CA ILE A 351 -11.00 2.99 0.43
C ILE A 351 -10.91 4.52 0.49
N LEU A 352 -11.49 5.15 1.51
CA LEU A 352 -11.45 6.61 1.67
C LEU A 352 -10.02 7.12 1.89
N THR A 353 -9.14 6.32 2.48
CA THR A 353 -7.69 6.62 2.61
C THR A 353 -6.86 6.18 1.39
N ARG A 354 -7.49 5.72 0.31
CA ARG A 354 -6.84 5.26 -0.94
C ARG A 354 -5.81 4.15 -0.74
N ARG A 355 -5.91 3.41 0.37
CA ARG A 355 -5.07 2.23 0.65
C ARG A 355 -5.50 1.03 -0.16
N VAL A 356 -6.82 0.90 -0.39
CA VAL A 356 -7.41 -0.16 -1.22
C VAL A 356 -8.33 0.43 -2.29
N SER A 357 -8.55 -0.33 -3.36
CA SER A 357 -9.41 0.07 -4.48
C SER A 357 -10.90 0.03 -4.08
N PRO A 358 -11.77 0.88 -4.64
CA PRO A 358 -13.23 0.76 -4.47
C PRO A 358 -13.79 -0.61 -4.84
N THR A 359 -13.13 -1.33 -5.77
CA THR A 359 -13.49 -2.71 -6.15
C THR A 359 -13.35 -3.70 -5.00
N GLU A 360 -12.66 -3.35 -3.92
CA GLU A 360 -12.57 -4.18 -2.71
C GLU A 360 -13.91 -4.31 -2.01
N LEU A 361 -14.84 -3.34 -2.16
CA LEU A 361 -16.23 -3.52 -1.71
C LEU A 361 -16.89 -4.70 -2.43
N ILE A 362 -16.63 -4.87 -3.73
CA ILE A 362 -17.17 -6.01 -4.50
C ILE A 362 -16.65 -7.31 -3.93
N ARG A 363 -15.34 -7.40 -3.72
CA ARG A 363 -14.72 -8.60 -3.14
C ARG A 363 -15.27 -8.93 -1.76
N PHE A 364 -15.43 -7.91 -0.92
CA PHE A 364 -15.98 -8.05 0.43
C PHE A 364 -17.43 -8.54 0.42
N VAL A 365 -18.30 -7.89 -0.36
CA VAL A 365 -19.74 -8.17 -0.39
C VAL A 365 -20.05 -9.47 -1.12
N SER A 366 -19.39 -9.73 -2.25
CA SER A 366 -19.69 -10.89 -3.09
C SER A 366 -19.30 -12.22 -2.47
N LYS A 367 -18.58 -12.23 -1.32
CA LYS A 367 -18.07 -13.42 -0.62
C LYS A 367 -17.87 -14.57 -1.62
N SER A 368 -17.00 -14.38 -2.62
CA SER A 368 -16.80 -15.35 -3.71
C SER A 368 -16.96 -16.75 -3.12
N THR A 369 -18.07 -17.42 -3.44
CA THR A 369 -18.38 -18.78 -3.05
C THR A 369 -17.39 -19.65 -3.82
N SER A 370 -16.21 -19.65 -3.25
CA SER A 370 -15.07 -20.50 -3.43
C SER A 370 -14.37 -20.34 -2.09
N ASP A 371 -14.84 -21.11 -1.11
CA ASP A 371 -13.95 -21.76 -0.14
C ASP A 371 -12.98 -22.74 -0.87
N GLU A 372 -12.44 -22.30 -2.01
CA GLU A 372 -11.13 -22.70 -2.50
C GLU A 372 -10.26 -21.51 -2.14
N ASP A 373 -9.37 -21.74 -1.19
CA ASP A 373 -8.32 -20.83 -0.76
C ASP A 373 -7.88 -19.90 -1.89
N LYS A 374 -8.35 -18.66 -1.87
CA LYS A 374 -7.67 -17.53 -2.51
C LYS A 374 -7.33 -16.60 -1.39
N HIS A 375 -6.17 -16.87 -0.78
CA HIS A 375 -5.58 -16.02 0.24
C HIS A 375 -5.62 -14.57 -0.24
N ILE A 376 -6.47 -13.75 0.37
CA ILE A 376 -6.40 -12.30 0.26
C ILE A 376 -5.07 -11.92 0.89
N SER A 377 -4.08 -11.70 0.04
CA SER A 377 -2.78 -11.29 0.51
C SER A 377 -2.88 -9.86 1.03
N LYS A 378 -2.55 -9.67 2.31
CA LYS A 378 -2.49 -8.37 2.96
C LYS A 378 -1.59 -7.46 2.12
N THR A 379 -2.01 -6.23 1.87
CA THR A 379 -1.05 -5.20 1.41
C THR A 379 0.05 -5.11 2.46
N ALA A 380 1.31 -5.31 2.07
CA ALA A 380 2.43 -5.17 2.98
C ALA A 380 2.38 -3.77 3.62
N THR A 381 2.10 -3.70 4.91
CA THR A 381 2.33 -2.46 5.65
C THR A 381 3.83 -2.28 5.66
N LYS A 382 4.38 -1.40 4.81
CA LYS A 382 5.79 -1.01 4.90
C LYS A 382 6.04 -0.58 6.34
N ARG A 383 6.67 -1.47 7.12
CA ARG A 383 6.84 -1.29 8.56
C ARG A 383 7.76 -0.08 8.75
N SER A 384 7.15 1.05 9.08
CA SER A 384 7.85 2.27 9.49
C SER A 384 8.72 1.93 10.69
N GLY A 385 10.02 1.73 10.45
CA GLY A 385 11.01 1.38 11.47
C GLY A 385 12.17 0.52 10.97
N LEU A 386 11.99 -0.27 9.90
CA LEU A 386 13.05 -1.14 9.34
C LEU A 386 13.72 -0.59 8.08
N GLY A 387 13.42 0.65 7.67
CA GLY A 387 14.25 1.37 6.69
C GLY A 387 15.74 1.50 7.11
N MET A 388 16.05 1.14 8.36
CA MET A 388 17.37 1.00 8.97
C MET A 388 17.65 -0.42 9.50
N ALA A 389 17.17 -1.49 8.84
CA ALA A 389 17.41 -2.89 9.21
C ALA A 389 18.86 -3.36 8.94
N SER A 390 19.86 -2.55 9.28
CA SER A 390 21.27 -2.86 9.08
C SER A 390 22.06 -2.65 10.36
N GLY A 391 23.25 -3.25 10.44
CA GLY A 391 24.11 -3.17 11.61
C GLY A 391 23.80 -4.21 12.71
N LYS A 392 24.38 -4.01 13.90
CA LYS A 392 24.48 -5.06 14.94
C LYS A 392 23.15 -5.58 15.46
N LYS A 393 22.16 -4.72 15.68
CA LYS A 393 20.83 -5.14 16.17
C LYS A 393 20.12 -6.04 15.16
N PHE A 394 20.28 -5.76 13.86
CA PHE A 394 19.73 -6.61 12.82
C PHE A 394 20.46 -7.95 12.75
N GLN A 395 21.79 -7.95 12.87
CA GLN A 395 22.60 -9.17 12.96
C GLN A 395 22.15 -10.06 14.13
N GLU A 396 21.96 -9.50 15.32
CA GLU A 396 21.45 -10.24 16.48
C GLU A 396 20.05 -10.82 16.24
N ALA A 397 19.15 -10.07 15.58
CA ALA A 397 17.82 -10.55 15.23
C ALA A 397 17.86 -11.68 14.20
N LEU A 398 18.71 -11.56 13.18
CA LEU A 398 18.93 -12.60 12.17
C LEU A 398 19.47 -13.89 12.80
N GLY A 399 20.49 -13.79 13.66
CA GLY A 399 21.04 -14.93 14.38
C GLY A 399 19.98 -15.65 15.22
N LYS A 400 19.16 -14.90 15.97
CA LYS A 400 18.05 -15.47 16.74
C LYS A 400 17.01 -16.17 15.86
N ASN A 401 16.68 -15.59 14.70
CA ASN A 401 15.69 -16.17 13.80
C ASN A 401 16.20 -17.45 13.15
N VAL A 402 17.45 -17.47 12.69
CA VAL A 402 18.11 -18.67 12.14
C VAL A 402 18.16 -19.79 13.17
N LEU A 403 18.55 -19.51 14.42
CA LEU A 403 18.54 -20.53 15.49
C LEU A 403 17.13 -21.05 15.77
N ARG A 404 16.12 -20.18 15.81
CA ARG A 404 14.74 -20.58 16.00
C ARG A 404 14.26 -21.50 14.86
N HIS A 405 14.60 -21.15 13.62
CA HIS A 405 14.24 -21.96 12.45
C HIS A 405 14.90 -23.34 12.49
N ILE A 406 16.21 -23.39 12.74
CA ILE A 406 16.98 -24.64 12.83
C ILE A 406 16.46 -25.53 13.97
N ASN A 407 16.23 -24.97 15.14
CA ASN A 407 15.74 -25.74 16.30
C ASN A 407 14.28 -26.17 16.15
N GLY A 408 13.49 -25.45 15.34
CA GLY A 408 12.11 -25.82 15.02
C GLY A 408 11.99 -27.03 14.08
N GLN A 409 13.03 -27.34 13.31
CA GLN A 409 13.05 -28.49 12.41
C GLN A 409 13.66 -29.74 13.09
N PRO A 410 12.89 -30.84 13.26
CA PRO A 410 13.40 -32.05 13.88
C PRO A 410 14.69 -32.56 13.22
N GLY A 411 15.75 -32.72 14.02
CA GLY A 411 17.03 -33.25 13.59
C GLY A 411 17.86 -32.37 12.64
N MET A 412 17.47 -31.11 12.39
CA MET A 412 18.27 -30.20 11.55
C MET A 412 19.61 -29.83 12.22
N THR A 413 19.60 -29.52 13.50
CA THR A 413 20.82 -29.23 14.28
C THR A 413 21.81 -30.40 14.22
N ASP A 414 21.34 -31.64 14.36
CA ASP A 414 22.18 -32.83 14.27
C ASP A 414 22.73 -33.05 12.85
N ARG A 415 21.96 -32.74 11.81
CA ARG A 415 22.42 -32.79 10.41
C ARG A 415 23.53 -31.77 10.14
N ILE A 416 23.36 -30.54 10.64
CA ILE A 416 24.36 -29.47 10.50
C ILE A 416 25.67 -29.88 11.19
N ILE A 417 25.60 -30.37 12.43
CA ILE A 417 26.79 -30.77 13.19
C ILE A 417 27.49 -31.96 12.53
N LYS A 418 26.75 -32.97 12.03
CA LYS A 418 27.35 -34.10 11.29
C LYS A 418 28.06 -33.67 10.01
N GLN A 419 27.69 -32.52 9.44
CA GLN A 419 28.32 -31.97 8.25
C GLN A 419 29.69 -31.31 8.53
N SER A 420 30.00 -30.98 9.79
CA SER A 420 31.22 -30.28 10.19
C SER A 420 32.50 -30.89 9.59
N SER A 421 32.70 -32.20 9.74
CA SER A 421 33.86 -32.93 9.20
C SER A 421 34.07 -32.77 7.69
N LEU A 422 32.98 -32.80 6.91
CA LEU A 422 33.01 -32.61 5.46
C LEU A 422 33.29 -31.15 5.10
N ILE A 423 32.70 -30.21 5.85
CA ILE A 423 32.93 -28.76 5.66
C ILE A 423 34.40 -28.42 5.94
N ILE A 424 34.96 -28.92 7.05
CA ILE A 424 36.37 -28.71 7.42
C ILE A 424 37.29 -29.18 6.28
N LYS A 425 37.12 -30.43 5.80
CA LYS A 425 37.91 -30.96 4.67
C LYS A 425 37.78 -30.11 3.41
N SER A 426 36.56 -29.63 3.10
CA SER A 426 36.32 -28.77 1.95
C SER A 426 37.00 -27.40 2.11
N LEU A 427 36.98 -26.82 3.31
CA LEU A 427 37.62 -25.55 3.63
C LEU A 427 39.14 -25.65 3.60
N GLU A 428 39.72 -26.73 4.13
CA GLU A 428 41.17 -27.00 4.07
C GLU A 428 41.66 -27.16 2.62
N LYS A 429 40.89 -27.84 1.77
CA LYS A 429 41.19 -27.90 0.34
C LYS A 429 41.16 -26.49 -0.28
N ARG A 430 40.13 -25.71 0.00
CA ARG A 430 39.97 -24.35 -0.53
C ARG A 430 41.08 -23.40 -0.03
N TYR A 431 41.52 -23.58 1.21
CA TYR A 431 42.63 -22.81 1.78
C TYR A 431 43.94 -23.06 1.02
N ARG A 432 44.26 -24.33 0.71
CA ARG A 432 45.43 -24.67 -0.12
C ARG A 432 45.35 -24.08 -1.53
N GLU A 433 44.18 -24.15 -2.17
CA GLU A 433 43.95 -23.49 -3.47
C GLU A 433 44.13 -21.95 -3.38
N ALA A 434 43.79 -21.35 -2.24
CA ALA A 434 43.99 -19.92 -1.99
C ALA A 434 45.47 -19.56 -1.78
N GLU A 435 46.27 -20.43 -1.17
CA GLU A 435 47.74 -20.28 -1.07
C GLU A 435 48.38 -20.32 -2.46
N GLU A 436 47.94 -21.22 -3.33
CA GLU A 436 48.43 -21.35 -4.71
C GLU A 436 48.03 -20.15 -5.59
N SER A 437 46.81 -19.62 -5.41
CA SER A 437 46.26 -18.52 -6.21
C SER A 437 46.47 -17.13 -5.59
N ASN A 438 47.14 -17.06 -4.43
CA ASN A 438 47.37 -15.86 -3.62
C ASN A 438 46.08 -15.05 -3.33
N ASP A 439 44.97 -15.75 -3.05
CA ASP A 439 43.68 -15.12 -2.71
C ASP A 439 43.69 -14.66 -1.25
N ILE A 440 44.09 -13.40 -1.04
CA ILE A 440 44.24 -12.76 0.28
C ILE A 440 42.95 -12.89 1.13
N THR A 441 41.77 -12.91 0.52
CA THR A 441 40.51 -12.91 1.28
C THR A 441 40.20 -14.27 1.87
N ASP A 442 40.39 -15.33 1.07
CA ASP A 442 40.22 -16.70 1.53
C ASP A 442 41.32 -17.06 2.54
N LEU A 443 42.55 -16.57 2.37
CA LEU A 443 43.66 -16.75 3.33
C LEU A 443 43.37 -16.17 4.72
N LEU A 444 42.68 -15.02 4.80
CA LEU A 444 42.35 -14.39 6.08
C LEU A 444 41.12 -15.00 6.77
N GLN A 445 40.10 -15.39 6.00
CA GLN A 445 38.80 -15.79 6.56
C GLN A 445 38.67 -17.29 6.84
N ILE A 446 39.20 -18.14 5.95
CA ILE A 446 39.02 -19.59 6.05
C ILE A 446 39.63 -20.19 7.33
N PRO A 447 40.83 -19.79 7.79
CA PRO A 447 41.39 -20.34 9.04
C PRO A 447 40.47 -20.17 10.24
N LYS A 448 39.81 -19.01 10.34
CA LYS A 448 38.85 -18.71 11.40
C LYS A 448 37.60 -19.58 11.29
N GLU A 449 37.08 -19.80 10.08
CA GLU A 449 35.93 -20.68 9.83
C GLU A 449 36.25 -22.14 10.20
N ILE A 450 37.43 -22.64 9.81
CA ILE A 450 37.90 -23.99 10.18
C ILE A 450 37.98 -24.15 11.69
N GLN A 451 38.56 -23.17 12.38
CA GLN A 451 38.66 -23.19 13.84
C GLN A 451 37.28 -23.32 14.50
N LEU A 452 36.31 -22.49 14.08
CA LEU A 452 34.96 -22.50 14.64
C LEU A 452 34.25 -23.84 14.40
N TRP A 453 34.41 -24.46 13.23
CA TRP A 453 33.85 -25.80 12.97
C TRP A 453 34.50 -26.91 13.80
N ARG A 454 35.82 -26.86 14.01
CA ARG A 454 36.54 -27.82 14.87
C ARG A 454 36.11 -27.72 16.33
N GLU A 455 35.88 -26.51 16.82
CA GLU A 455 35.36 -26.27 18.18
C GLU A 455 33.98 -26.92 18.37
N ILE A 456 33.10 -26.81 17.36
CA ILE A 456 31.77 -27.44 17.39
C ILE A 456 31.89 -28.97 17.38
N GLU A 457 32.70 -29.52 16.49
CA GLU A 457 32.93 -30.96 16.37
C GLU A 457 33.45 -31.56 17.70
N SER A 458 34.49 -30.96 18.30
CA SER A 458 35.01 -31.38 19.61
C SER A 458 33.96 -31.25 20.72
N SER A 459 33.25 -30.13 20.80
CA SER A 459 32.24 -29.92 21.85
C SER A 459 31.07 -30.89 21.77
N PHE A 460 30.69 -31.30 20.56
CA PHE A 460 29.64 -32.29 20.33
C PHE A 460 30.11 -33.69 20.73
N HIS A 461 31.34 -34.08 20.36
CA HIS A 461 31.90 -35.38 20.73
C HIS A 461 32.18 -35.53 22.24
N GLU A 462 32.64 -34.47 22.91
CA GLU A 462 33.00 -34.51 24.33
C GLU A 462 31.81 -34.29 25.26
N LYS A 463 30.91 -33.35 24.92
CA LYS A 463 29.85 -32.85 25.84
C LYS A 463 28.44 -33.02 25.29
N GLY A 464 28.27 -33.54 24.07
CA GLY A 464 26.98 -33.58 23.39
C GLY A 464 26.40 -32.18 23.10
N SER A 465 27.23 -31.13 23.15
CA SER A 465 26.79 -29.75 22.97
C SER A 465 26.30 -29.51 21.55
N LYS A 466 25.13 -28.87 21.41
CA LYS A 466 24.54 -28.51 20.12
C LYS A 466 24.58 -26.99 19.85
N ASP A 467 25.52 -26.30 20.47
CA ASP A 467 25.65 -24.84 20.33
C ASP A 467 26.27 -24.46 18.97
N LEU A 468 25.50 -23.74 18.16
CA LEU A 468 25.92 -23.22 16.85
C LEU A 468 26.16 -21.70 16.86
N SER A 469 26.03 -21.04 18.02
CA SER A 469 25.94 -19.57 18.10
C SER A 469 27.17 -18.87 17.52
N ARG A 470 28.39 -19.34 17.83
CA ARG A 470 29.63 -18.68 17.39
C ARG A 470 29.89 -18.77 15.88
N ILE A 471 29.61 -19.92 15.27
CA ILE A 471 29.73 -20.06 13.80
C ILE A 471 28.60 -19.31 13.09
N LEU A 472 27.43 -19.23 13.72
CA LEU A 472 26.31 -18.45 13.20
C LEU A 472 26.62 -16.96 13.19
N ASP A 473 27.13 -16.41 14.30
CA ASP A 473 27.55 -15.00 14.39
C ASP A 473 28.59 -14.67 13.32
N PHE A 474 29.49 -15.60 13.02
CA PHE A 474 30.45 -15.47 11.92
C PHE A 474 29.74 -15.29 10.57
N TYR A 475 28.82 -16.19 10.19
CA TYR A 475 28.11 -16.07 8.91
C TYR A 475 27.17 -14.85 8.84
N VAL A 476 26.46 -14.55 9.93
CA VAL A 476 25.58 -13.39 10.03
C VAL A 476 26.37 -12.10 9.81
N SER A 477 27.55 -11.97 10.42
CA SER A 477 28.41 -10.80 10.24
C SER A 477 28.99 -10.68 8.82
N GLU A 478 29.21 -11.82 8.16
CA GLU A 478 29.67 -11.88 6.76
C GLU A 478 28.58 -11.38 5.81
N ILE A 479 27.37 -11.93 5.96
CA ILE A 479 26.25 -11.74 5.05
C ILE A 479 25.64 -10.36 5.24
N ALA A 480 25.32 -9.98 6.49
CA ALA A 480 24.59 -8.76 6.78
C ALA A 480 25.31 -7.50 6.27
N ASP A 481 24.53 -6.58 5.74
CA ASP A 481 24.97 -5.30 5.20
C ASP A 481 24.99 -4.20 6.27
N ASP A 482 25.62 -3.06 5.94
CA ASP A 482 25.74 -1.87 6.80
C ASP A 482 25.16 -0.64 6.09
N TYR A 483 23.89 -0.70 5.72
CA TYR A 483 23.24 0.29 4.90
C TYR A 483 23.32 1.72 5.42
N LYS A 484 23.66 2.66 4.53
CA LYS A 484 23.68 4.09 4.80
C LYS A 484 22.89 4.83 3.71
N PRO A 485 21.62 5.21 3.97
CA PRO A 485 20.74 5.83 2.97
C PRO A 485 21.35 7.07 2.30
N PHE A 486 21.94 7.95 3.11
CA PHE A 486 22.56 9.21 2.64
C PHE A 486 23.71 8.96 1.66
N LEU A 487 24.59 8.00 1.98
CA LEU A 487 25.74 7.67 1.14
C LEU A 487 25.30 7.04 -0.19
N ARG A 488 24.25 6.23 -0.15
CA ARG A 488 23.64 5.64 -1.35
C ARG A 488 23.05 6.68 -2.28
N ASP A 489 22.23 7.59 -1.77
CA ASP A 489 21.65 8.62 -2.61
C ASP A 489 22.74 9.51 -3.21
N THR A 490 23.75 9.89 -2.43
CA THR A 490 24.89 10.67 -2.94
C THR A 490 25.63 9.94 -4.07
N LEU A 491 25.99 8.67 -3.87
CA LEU A 491 26.76 7.90 -4.86
C LEU A 491 25.96 7.62 -6.13
N ILE A 492 24.65 7.34 -6.04
CA ILE A 492 23.82 7.10 -7.23
C ILE A 492 23.77 8.34 -8.14
N HIS A 493 23.72 9.54 -7.58
CA HIS A 493 23.77 10.78 -8.37
C HIS A 493 25.13 11.01 -9.03
N LEU A 494 26.21 10.47 -8.46
CA LEU A 494 27.56 10.56 -9.03
C LEU A 494 27.81 9.52 -10.15
N ILE A 495 26.97 8.48 -10.27
CA ILE A 495 27.11 7.44 -11.31
C ILE A 495 27.04 8.05 -12.72
N ALA A 496 26.03 8.87 -13.02
CA ALA A 496 25.82 9.43 -14.36
C ALA A 496 26.99 10.36 -14.80
N PRO A 497 27.40 11.36 -13.99
CA PRO A 497 28.54 12.21 -14.30
C PRO A 497 29.84 11.42 -14.49
N THR A 498 30.10 10.46 -13.60
CA THR A 498 31.31 9.63 -13.65
C THR A 498 31.35 8.77 -14.91
N ARG A 499 30.22 8.16 -15.28
CA ARG A 499 30.09 7.40 -16.54
C ARG A 499 30.31 8.26 -17.77
N TYR A 500 29.74 9.46 -17.80
CA TYR A 500 29.86 10.36 -18.93
C TYR A 500 31.31 10.82 -19.16
N VAL A 501 32.04 11.11 -18.08
CA VAL A 501 33.46 11.48 -18.11
C VAL A 501 34.36 10.28 -18.48
N LEU A 502 34.19 9.13 -17.81
CA LEU A 502 35.07 7.97 -18.00
C LEU A 502 34.85 7.23 -19.33
N SER A 503 33.68 7.37 -19.94
CA SER A 503 33.39 6.81 -21.28
C SER A 503 33.96 7.65 -22.42
N GLY A 504 34.49 8.85 -22.14
CA GLY A 504 34.95 9.79 -23.17
C GLY A 504 33.80 10.36 -24.00
N PHE A 505 32.66 10.68 -23.37
CA PHE A 505 31.50 11.31 -24.02
C PHE A 505 30.87 10.48 -25.16
N LYS A 506 31.06 9.16 -25.16
CA LYS A 506 30.49 8.28 -26.20
C LYS A 506 28.96 8.18 -26.09
N PRO A 507 28.23 8.10 -27.24
CA PRO A 507 26.81 7.78 -27.24
C PRO A 507 26.55 6.44 -26.54
N GLY A 508 25.51 6.36 -25.71
CA GLY A 508 25.18 5.15 -24.95
C GLY A 508 25.78 5.06 -23.54
N ALA A 509 26.68 5.98 -23.15
CA ALA A 509 27.25 6.04 -21.79
C ALA A 509 26.28 6.52 -20.69
N GLY A 510 25.08 6.94 -21.08
CA GLY A 510 24.04 7.44 -20.19
C GLY A 510 23.21 6.34 -19.53
N LEU A 511 21.93 6.66 -19.30
CA LEU A 511 20.96 5.74 -18.71
C LEU A 511 20.72 4.51 -19.60
N PRO A 512 20.48 3.32 -19.02
CA PRO A 512 19.96 2.20 -19.79
C PRO A 512 18.63 2.61 -20.43
N LYS A 513 18.36 2.10 -21.64
CA LYS A 513 17.08 2.31 -22.32
C LYS A 513 16.05 1.40 -21.67
N ILE A 514 15.09 2.01 -20.98
CA ILE A 514 14.10 1.28 -20.18
C ILE A 514 12.82 1.06 -20.98
N GLY A 515 12.28 -0.16 -20.96
CA GLY A 515 10.97 -0.49 -21.53
C GLY A 515 10.21 -1.55 -20.75
N GLY A 516 9.22 -2.17 -21.40
CA GLY A 516 8.34 -3.17 -20.80
C GLY A 516 7.20 -2.58 -19.94
N CYS A 517 6.76 -3.35 -18.94
CA CYS A 517 5.61 -3.08 -18.07
C CYS A 517 5.89 -2.03 -16.97
N VAL A 518 6.46 -0.88 -17.37
CA VAL A 518 6.91 0.16 -16.43
C VAL A 518 5.77 0.75 -15.61
N LYS A 519 4.60 0.97 -16.23
CA LYS A 519 3.45 1.60 -15.55
C LYS A 519 2.86 0.66 -14.51
N GLU A 520 2.70 -0.61 -14.87
CA GLU A 520 2.17 -1.67 -14.02
C GLU A 520 3.09 -1.89 -12.82
N VAL A 521 4.41 -2.03 -13.07
CA VAL A 521 5.39 -2.22 -11.99
C VAL A 521 5.43 -1.02 -11.05
N LYS A 522 5.32 0.23 -11.54
CA LYS A 522 5.23 1.42 -10.68
C LYS A 522 3.98 1.43 -9.82
N ALA A 523 2.84 1.04 -10.36
CA ALA A 523 1.60 0.95 -9.61
C ALA A 523 1.72 -0.09 -8.47
N LEU A 524 2.27 -1.27 -8.77
CA LEU A 524 2.46 -2.35 -7.81
C LEU A 524 3.53 -2.04 -6.75
N ALA A 525 4.66 -1.42 -7.14
CA ALA A 525 5.75 -1.03 -6.23
C ALA A 525 5.35 -0.03 -5.15
N SER A 526 4.27 0.72 -5.40
CA SER A 526 3.72 1.65 -4.42
C SER A 526 2.93 0.95 -3.32
N ARG A 527 2.47 -0.29 -3.55
CA ARG A 527 1.52 -1.01 -2.68
C ARG A 527 2.12 -2.29 -2.07
N TYR A 528 2.94 -3.01 -2.81
CA TYR A 528 3.38 -4.36 -2.46
C TYR A 528 4.90 -4.47 -2.31
N ASP A 529 5.35 -5.54 -1.66
CA ASP A 529 6.77 -5.84 -1.54
C ASP A 529 7.30 -6.37 -2.87
N ILE A 530 8.51 -5.97 -3.25
CA ILE A 530 9.07 -6.32 -4.55
C ILE A 530 10.34 -7.16 -4.41
N LEU A 531 10.34 -8.29 -5.12
CA LEU A 531 11.53 -9.07 -5.43
C LEU A 531 11.88 -8.87 -6.91
N TYR A 532 13.00 -8.22 -7.21
CA TYR A 532 13.49 -8.09 -8.59
C TYR A 532 14.31 -9.31 -9.00
N THR A 533 14.01 -9.87 -10.17
CA THR A 533 14.69 -11.03 -10.75
C THR A 533 15.26 -10.73 -12.15
N PRO A 534 16.39 -10.01 -12.22
CA PRO A 534 17.08 -9.77 -13.49
C PRO A 534 17.79 -11.01 -14.06
N THR A 535 17.92 -11.07 -15.39
CA THR A 535 18.91 -11.91 -16.06
C THR A 535 20.33 -11.47 -15.68
N HIS A 536 21.28 -12.40 -15.65
CA HIS A 536 22.64 -12.16 -15.17
C HIS A 536 23.67 -12.40 -16.29
N ARG A 537 24.12 -11.32 -16.91
CA ARG A 537 25.04 -11.27 -18.06
C ARG A 537 26.41 -10.72 -17.68
N SER A 538 26.47 -9.69 -16.83
CA SER A 538 27.69 -8.93 -16.53
C SER A 538 27.77 -8.54 -15.06
N HIS A 539 28.96 -8.26 -14.56
CA HIS A 539 29.14 -7.55 -13.29
C HIS A 539 28.50 -6.16 -13.28
N LEU A 540 28.18 -5.58 -14.45
CA LEU A 540 27.46 -4.31 -14.56
C LEU A 540 25.98 -4.42 -14.20
N ASP A 541 25.37 -5.61 -14.25
CA ASP A 541 23.92 -5.80 -14.12
C ASP A 541 23.36 -5.12 -12.88
N SER A 542 23.98 -5.34 -11.72
CA SER A 542 23.51 -4.77 -10.44
C SER A 542 23.53 -3.24 -10.45
N VAL A 543 24.49 -2.66 -11.17
CA VAL A 543 24.63 -1.21 -11.30
C VAL A 543 23.60 -0.66 -12.29
N GLU A 544 23.40 -1.32 -13.44
CA GLU A 544 22.41 -0.90 -14.44
C GLU A 544 20.98 -1.00 -13.90
N VAL A 545 20.65 -2.09 -13.21
CA VAL A 545 19.33 -2.28 -12.59
C VAL A 545 19.11 -1.26 -11.49
N ALA A 546 20.06 -1.10 -10.56
CA ALA A 546 19.90 -0.13 -9.48
C ALA A 546 19.76 1.31 -9.99
N PHE A 547 20.56 1.70 -11.00
CA PHE A 547 20.52 3.02 -11.59
C PHE A 547 19.23 3.24 -12.40
N GLY A 548 18.81 2.27 -13.21
CA GLY A 548 17.57 2.30 -13.98
C GLY A 548 16.33 2.40 -13.08
N LEU A 549 16.25 1.59 -12.02
CA LEU A 549 15.15 1.64 -11.05
C LEU A 549 15.06 3.00 -10.35
N LYS A 550 16.19 3.56 -9.90
CA LYS A 550 16.20 4.89 -9.27
C LYS A 550 15.64 5.95 -10.22
N TRP A 551 16.06 5.94 -11.49
CA TRP A 551 15.59 6.91 -12.48
C TRP A 551 14.09 6.79 -12.78
N LEU A 552 13.54 5.59 -12.69
CA LEU A 552 12.09 5.37 -12.77
C LEU A 552 11.32 5.84 -11.52
N GLY A 553 12.01 6.20 -10.43
CA GLY A 553 11.37 6.45 -9.14
C GLY A 553 10.90 5.16 -8.44
N LEU A 554 11.41 4.00 -8.88
CA LEU A 554 11.17 2.71 -8.23
C LEU A 554 12.13 2.54 -7.05
N PRO A 555 11.73 1.78 -6.01
CA PRO A 555 12.56 1.62 -4.83
C PRO A 555 13.77 0.74 -5.17
N VAL A 556 14.96 1.23 -4.80
CA VAL A 556 16.23 0.59 -5.19
C VAL A 556 16.54 -0.57 -4.23
N PRO A 557 16.79 -1.78 -4.73
CA PRO A 557 16.81 -2.98 -3.90
C PRO A 557 18.12 -3.20 -3.14
N ARG A 558 18.08 -4.05 -2.11
CA ARG A 558 19.25 -4.79 -1.60
C ARG A 558 19.69 -5.80 -2.63
N TYR A 559 20.98 -6.01 -2.81
CA TYR A 559 21.47 -6.95 -3.83
C TYR A 559 22.59 -7.85 -3.32
N ALA A 560 22.62 -9.08 -3.82
CA ALA A 560 23.71 -10.00 -3.58
C ALA A 560 24.97 -9.56 -4.34
N ALA A 561 26.11 -9.51 -3.66
CA ALA A 561 27.41 -9.29 -4.26
C ALA A 561 28.33 -10.49 -4.01
N ASP A 562 29.10 -10.88 -5.03
CA ASP A 562 30.04 -12.00 -4.93
C ASP A 562 31.19 -11.66 -3.96
N LYS A 563 31.63 -12.67 -3.19
CA LYS A 563 32.75 -12.56 -2.25
C LYS A 563 34.01 -11.95 -2.87
N LYS A 564 34.33 -12.27 -4.13
CA LYS A 564 35.53 -11.72 -4.81
C LYS A 564 35.42 -10.22 -5.12
N VAL A 565 34.21 -9.70 -5.30
CA VAL A 565 34.01 -8.25 -5.47
C VAL A 565 34.17 -7.56 -4.11
N MET A 566 33.64 -8.18 -3.06
CA MET A 566 33.76 -7.74 -1.66
C MET A 566 35.16 -7.92 -1.07
N ALA A 567 36.04 -8.68 -1.72
CA ALA A 567 37.44 -8.86 -1.34
C ALA A 567 38.33 -7.63 -1.60
N THR A 568 37.87 -6.69 -2.44
CA THR A 568 38.69 -5.53 -2.83
C THR A 568 38.78 -4.54 -1.67
N PRO A 569 39.99 -4.14 -1.21
CA PRO A 569 40.17 -3.23 -0.09
C PRO A 569 39.40 -1.92 -0.26
N GLY A 570 38.67 -1.49 0.78
CA GLY A 570 37.83 -0.27 0.77
C GLY A 570 36.50 -0.41 0.03
N LEU A 571 36.47 -1.14 -1.10
CA LEU A 571 35.25 -1.33 -1.91
C LEU A 571 34.15 -2.09 -1.16
N ALA A 572 34.52 -3.07 -0.34
CA ALA A 572 33.58 -3.87 0.45
C ALA A 572 32.70 -3.01 1.37
N SER A 573 33.32 -2.05 2.08
CA SER A 573 32.61 -1.16 3.01
C SER A 573 31.65 -0.24 2.26
N VAL A 574 32.08 0.26 1.09
CA VAL A 574 31.24 1.07 0.20
C VAL A 574 30.05 0.24 -0.29
N LEU A 575 30.26 -0.95 -0.86
CA LEU A 575 29.17 -1.79 -1.37
C LEU A 575 28.20 -2.21 -0.26
N LYS A 576 28.70 -2.61 0.91
CA LYS A 576 27.85 -2.90 2.08
C LYS A 576 27.02 -1.69 2.51
N SER A 577 27.60 -0.49 2.44
CA SER A 577 26.86 0.75 2.73
C SER A 577 25.78 1.09 1.70
N LEU A 578 25.95 0.63 0.46
CA LEU A 578 24.96 0.76 -0.62
C LEU A 578 23.84 -0.30 -0.55
N GLY A 579 23.94 -1.25 0.37
CA GLY A 579 22.98 -2.33 0.55
C GLY A 579 23.31 -3.63 -0.18
N ALA A 580 24.59 -3.84 -0.48
CA ALA A 580 25.09 -5.12 -0.97
C ALA A 580 25.35 -6.07 0.21
N TYR A 581 24.73 -7.25 0.18
CA TYR A 581 25.04 -8.33 1.11
C TYR A 581 25.93 -9.36 0.43
N MET A 582 26.82 -9.98 1.19
CA MET A 582 27.84 -10.85 0.61
C MET A 582 27.31 -12.26 0.38
N VAL A 583 27.64 -12.83 -0.79
CA VAL A 583 27.31 -14.21 -1.14
C VAL A 583 28.55 -14.97 -1.61
N ASP A 584 28.88 -16.04 -0.90
CA ASP A 584 29.88 -17.02 -1.29
C ASP A 584 29.24 -18.23 -1.99
N ARG A 585 29.40 -18.29 -3.32
CA ARG A 585 28.84 -19.37 -4.16
C ARG A 585 29.55 -20.72 -3.96
N LYS A 586 30.76 -20.74 -3.40
CA LYS A 586 31.49 -21.98 -3.11
C LYS A 586 30.97 -22.67 -1.84
N ARG A 587 30.18 -21.98 -1.00
CA ARG A 587 29.54 -22.54 0.20
C ARG A 587 28.15 -23.16 -0.07
N ASN A 588 27.85 -23.51 -1.32
CA ASN A 588 26.55 -24.06 -1.74
C ASN A 588 26.16 -25.42 -1.12
N ARG A 589 27.06 -26.07 -0.37
CA ARG A 589 26.78 -27.32 0.35
C ARG A 589 26.62 -27.10 1.86
N ASN A 590 27.01 -25.95 2.40
CA ASN A 590 26.96 -25.70 3.84
C ASN A 590 25.54 -25.33 4.26
N ILE A 591 24.87 -26.23 4.98
CA ILE A 591 23.45 -26.09 5.36
C ILE A 591 23.25 -24.82 6.20
N LEU A 592 24.11 -24.59 7.20
CA LEU A 592 23.98 -23.44 8.10
C LEU A 592 24.15 -22.10 7.35
N TYR A 593 25.11 -22.04 6.43
CA TYR A 593 25.34 -20.84 5.62
C TYR A 593 24.15 -20.54 4.69
N LEU A 594 23.61 -21.57 4.03
CA LEU A 594 22.43 -21.41 3.17
C LEU A 594 21.21 -20.93 3.97
N GLU A 595 21.01 -21.49 5.17
CA GLU A 595 19.93 -21.07 6.06
C GLU A 595 20.07 -19.59 6.46
N CYS A 596 21.29 -19.15 6.80
CA CYS A 596 21.55 -17.73 7.10
C CYS A 596 21.19 -16.81 5.92
N LEU A 597 21.53 -17.23 4.70
CA LEU A 597 21.28 -16.46 3.49
C LEU A 597 19.79 -16.38 3.15
N THR A 598 19.08 -17.50 3.24
CA THR A 598 17.63 -17.57 3.03
C THR A 598 16.91 -16.71 4.06
N GLN A 599 17.20 -16.87 5.36
CA GLN A 599 16.57 -16.07 6.41
C GLN A 599 16.88 -14.58 6.29
N TYR A 600 18.10 -14.19 5.88
CA TYR A 600 18.42 -12.78 5.61
C TYR A 600 17.49 -12.21 4.53
N SER A 601 17.37 -12.91 3.39
CA SER A 601 16.57 -12.46 2.25
C SER A 601 15.07 -12.44 2.59
N THR A 602 14.58 -13.47 3.27
CA THR A 602 13.19 -13.56 3.74
C THR A 602 12.88 -12.40 4.70
N MET A 603 13.72 -12.16 5.72
CA MET A 603 13.53 -11.04 6.66
C MET A 603 13.54 -9.66 5.99
N MET A 604 14.33 -9.46 4.93
CA MET A 604 14.32 -8.20 4.15
C MET A 604 12.98 -8.00 3.44
N LEU A 605 12.47 -9.05 2.79
CA LEU A 605 11.17 -9.01 2.13
C LEU A 605 10.04 -8.80 3.14
N GLU A 606 10.04 -9.50 4.28
CA GLU A 606 9.06 -9.31 5.37
C GLU A 606 9.08 -7.91 5.99
N ALA A 607 10.21 -7.21 5.88
CA ALA A 607 10.36 -5.82 6.31
C ALA A 607 9.91 -4.81 5.24
N GLY A 608 9.48 -5.28 4.06
CA GLY A 608 9.11 -4.48 2.90
C GLY A 608 10.29 -3.75 2.24
N ILE A 609 11.50 -4.29 2.41
CA ILE A 609 12.71 -3.80 1.77
C ILE A 609 12.83 -4.56 0.44
N PRO A 610 12.81 -3.88 -0.72
CA PRO A 610 12.95 -4.57 -1.99
C PRO A 610 14.29 -5.28 -2.08
N THR A 611 14.27 -6.51 -2.57
CA THR A 611 15.47 -7.33 -2.76
C THR A 611 15.66 -7.62 -4.24
N LEU A 612 16.91 -7.83 -4.62
CA LEU A 612 17.32 -8.21 -5.96
C LEU A 612 18.11 -9.49 -5.87
N VAL A 613 17.62 -10.48 -6.61
CA VAL A 613 18.19 -11.82 -6.66
C VAL A 613 18.38 -12.20 -8.11
N TYR A 614 19.52 -12.84 -8.42
CA TYR A 614 19.78 -13.42 -9.73
C TYR A 614 19.45 -14.92 -9.68
N PRO A 615 18.25 -15.35 -10.11
CA PRO A 615 17.81 -16.73 -9.90
C PRO A 615 18.61 -17.74 -10.75
N GLU A 616 19.31 -17.31 -11.80
CA GLU A 616 20.29 -18.13 -12.55
C GLU A 616 21.48 -18.58 -11.66
N GLY A 617 21.75 -17.87 -10.56
CA GLY A 617 22.81 -18.16 -9.60
C GLY A 617 24.24 -17.92 -10.10
N THR A 618 24.46 -17.81 -11.42
CA THR A 618 25.73 -17.44 -12.05
C THR A 618 25.50 -16.59 -13.28
N ARG A 619 26.55 -15.90 -13.77
CA ARG A 619 26.49 -15.19 -15.05
C ARG A 619 26.42 -16.19 -16.18
N SER A 620 25.68 -15.87 -17.24
CA SER A 620 25.70 -16.64 -18.47
C SER A 620 27.02 -16.49 -19.19
N ARG A 621 27.79 -17.58 -19.23
CA ARG A 621 29.04 -17.68 -19.97
C ARG A 621 28.84 -18.05 -21.43
N THR A 622 27.65 -18.52 -21.80
CA THR A 622 27.34 -18.95 -23.17
C THR A 622 26.55 -17.92 -23.96
N GLY A 623 25.99 -16.89 -23.30
CA GLY A 623 25.14 -15.88 -23.92
C GLY A 623 23.64 -16.17 -23.82
N GLY A 624 23.25 -17.45 -23.68
CA GLY A 624 21.85 -17.88 -23.53
C GLY A 624 21.30 -17.77 -22.09
N ILE A 625 19.99 -17.89 -21.89
CA ILE A 625 19.37 -17.90 -20.55
C ILE A 625 19.73 -19.20 -19.82
N ILE A 626 20.14 -19.10 -18.55
CA ILE A 626 20.45 -20.25 -17.70
C ILE A 626 19.18 -20.69 -16.95
N PRO A 627 18.96 -22.01 -16.74
CA PRO A 627 17.89 -22.50 -15.87
C PRO A 627 17.93 -21.89 -14.46
N ILE A 628 16.76 -21.51 -13.97
CA ILE A 628 16.59 -20.89 -12.65
C ILE A 628 16.81 -21.91 -11.52
N LYS A 629 17.50 -21.47 -10.47
CA LYS A 629 17.62 -22.17 -9.20
C LYS A 629 16.57 -21.65 -8.22
N THR A 630 15.75 -22.54 -7.70
CA THR A 630 14.62 -22.21 -6.81
C THR A 630 15.05 -21.75 -5.40
N GLY A 631 16.27 -22.09 -4.95
CA GLY A 631 16.67 -21.98 -3.55
C GLY A 631 16.54 -20.60 -2.90
N ILE A 632 16.94 -19.51 -3.57
CA ILE A 632 16.77 -18.14 -3.03
C ILE A 632 15.47 -17.49 -3.51
N LEU A 633 14.86 -18.03 -4.57
CA LEU A 633 13.55 -17.61 -5.06
C LEU A 633 12.44 -18.02 -4.09
N SER A 634 12.61 -19.11 -3.34
CA SER A 634 11.67 -19.54 -2.29
C SER A 634 11.46 -18.49 -1.21
N THR A 635 12.39 -17.54 -1.05
CA THR A 635 12.30 -16.46 -0.05
C THR A 635 11.07 -15.57 -0.25
N SER A 636 10.59 -15.39 -1.49
CA SER A 636 9.33 -14.66 -1.74
C SER A 636 8.11 -15.46 -1.30
N VAL A 637 8.13 -16.78 -1.48
CA VAL A 637 7.07 -17.70 -1.06
C VAL A 637 7.03 -17.80 0.47
N GLU A 638 8.19 -17.92 1.12
CA GLU A 638 8.29 -17.93 2.58
C GLU A 638 7.84 -16.60 3.20
N ALA A 639 8.31 -15.47 2.68
CA ALA A 639 7.91 -14.15 3.16
C ALA A 639 6.40 -13.94 3.07
N TYR A 640 5.78 -14.39 1.97
CA TYR A 640 4.33 -14.42 1.81
C TYR A 640 3.66 -15.29 2.88
N LYS A 641 4.12 -16.54 3.06
CA LYS A 641 3.54 -17.48 4.04
C LYS A 641 3.62 -16.95 5.47
N HIS A 642 4.71 -16.28 5.84
CA HIS A 642 4.91 -15.78 7.20
C HIS A 642 4.10 -14.51 7.50
N THR A 643 4.03 -13.59 6.55
CA THR A 643 3.41 -12.27 6.78
C THR A 643 1.97 -12.19 6.30
N GLY A 644 1.58 -13.13 5.43
CA GLY A 644 0.36 -13.05 4.63
C GLY A 644 0.36 -11.85 3.69
N SER A 645 1.49 -11.16 3.50
CA SER A 645 1.60 -9.94 2.69
C SER A 645 2.03 -10.24 1.26
N GLU A 646 1.49 -9.50 0.30
CA GLU A 646 1.72 -9.81 -1.11
C GLU A 646 3.14 -9.41 -1.52
N VAL A 647 3.84 -10.37 -2.14
CA VAL A 647 5.15 -10.17 -2.74
C VAL A 647 4.98 -10.25 -4.25
N ILE A 648 5.41 -9.21 -4.95
CA ILE A 648 5.42 -9.15 -6.41
C ILE A 648 6.83 -9.46 -6.89
N VAL A 649 6.97 -10.55 -7.63
CA VAL A 649 8.21 -10.86 -8.33
C VAL A 649 8.21 -10.09 -9.64
N VAL A 650 9.25 -9.28 -9.88
CA VAL A 650 9.40 -8.46 -11.09
C VAL A 650 10.60 -8.97 -11.88
N PRO A 651 10.38 -9.77 -12.94
CA PRO A 651 11.46 -10.17 -13.83
C PRO A 651 11.99 -8.98 -14.61
N ILE A 652 13.31 -8.95 -14.82
CA ILE A 652 13.97 -7.90 -15.61
C ILE A 652 14.83 -8.54 -16.69
N ALA A 653 14.53 -8.25 -17.95
CA ALA A 653 15.36 -8.69 -19.07
C ALA A 653 16.42 -7.64 -19.39
N LEU A 654 17.71 -8.00 -19.24
CA LEU A 654 18.83 -7.15 -19.62
C LEU A 654 19.37 -7.59 -20.99
N SER A 655 19.51 -6.63 -21.91
CA SER A 655 20.09 -6.87 -23.24
C SER A 655 21.25 -5.90 -23.47
N TYR A 656 22.44 -6.48 -23.68
CA TYR A 656 23.68 -5.74 -23.88
C TYR A 656 24.10 -5.80 -25.34
N GLU A 657 24.43 -4.65 -25.93
CA GLU A 657 25.08 -4.63 -27.23
C GLU A 657 26.48 -5.27 -27.14
N ASN A 658 27.23 -4.98 -26.08
CA ASN A 658 28.47 -5.65 -25.73
C ASN A 658 28.59 -5.91 -24.22
N VAL A 659 29.12 -7.09 -23.87
CA VAL A 659 29.44 -7.48 -22.50
C VAL A 659 30.95 -7.28 -22.28
N PRO A 660 31.41 -6.50 -21.27
CA PRO A 660 32.84 -6.26 -21.03
C PRO A 660 33.68 -7.53 -20.83
N GLU A 661 33.04 -8.58 -20.28
CA GLU A 661 33.64 -9.87 -19.92
C GLU A 661 33.53 -10.95 -21.01
N ASP A 662 33.01 -10.61 -22.20
CA ASP A 662 32.81 -11.58 -23.29
C ASP A 662 34.07 -12.34 -23.70
N GLU A 663 35.24 -11.67 -23.75
CA GLU A 663 36.54 -12.29 -24.01
C GLU A 663 36.86 -13.40 -22.99
N GLU A 664 36.62 -13.17 -21.70
CA GLU A 664 36.80 -14.18 -20.64
C GLU A 664 35.84 -15.35 -20.82
N PHE A 665 34.57 -15.07 -21.13
CA PHE A 665 33.55 -16.10 -21.30
C PHE A 665 33.75 -16.96 -22.54
N SER A 666 34.35 -16.39 -23.58
CA SER A 666 34.77 -17.11 -24.80
C SER A 666 36.02 -17.98 -24.63
N GLY A 667 36.65 -18.00 -23.44
CA GLY A 667 37.82 -18.83 -23.15
C GLY A 667 39.17 -18.16 -23.43
N LYS A 668 39.20 -16.85 -23.64
CA LYS A 668 40.46 -16.09 -23.77
C LYS A 668 41.01 -15.74 -22.39
N ASP A 669 42.33 -15.83 -22.24
CA ASP A 669 43.02 -15.58 -20.97
C ASP A 669 43.22 -14.07 -20.70
N LYS A 670 42.13 -13.31 -20.77
CA LYS A 670 42.12 -11.85 -20.63
C LYS A 670 41.00 -11.42 -19.70
N LYS A 671 41.35 -11.20 -18.43
CA LYS A 671 40.42 -10.67 -17.43
C LYS A 671 40.19 -9.18 -17.68
N PRO A 672 38.93 -8.69 -17.64
CA PRO A 672 38.63 -7.28 -17.82
C PRO A 672 39.16 -6.46 -16.66
N GLY A 673 39.88 -5.38 -16.97
CA GLY A 673 40.30 -4.39 -15.98
C GLY A 673 39.14 -3.46 -15.59
N PHE A 674 39.25 -2.74 -14.47
CA PHE A 674 38.21 -1.80 -14.03
C PHE A 674 37.83 -0.76 -15.10
N ARG A 675 38.80 -0.30 -15.91
CA ARG A 675 38.56 0.64 -17.02
C ARG A 675 37.74 0.05 -18.16
N ASP A 676 37.83 -1.26 -18.40
CA ASP A 676 37.08 -1.94 -19.46
C ASP A 676 35.57 -1.85 -19.23
N PHE A 677 35.13 -1.87 -17.97
CA PHE A 677 33.73 -1.73 -17.58
C PHE A 677 33.11 -0.36 -17.90
N PHE A 678 33.94 0.67 -18.14
CA PHE A 678 33.48 1.99 -18.57
C PHE A 678 33.69 2.20 -20.08
N TYR A 679 34.82 1.74 -20.61
CA TYR A 679 35.20 1.99 -22.00
C TYR A 679 34.55 1.04 -23.00
N LYS A 680 34.34 -0.23 -22.63
CA LYS A 680 33.65 -1.24 -23.46
C LYS A 680 32.12 -1.20 -23.27
N ARG A 681 31.62 -0.42 -22.30
CA ARG A 681 30.18 -0.26 -22.09
C ARG A 681 29.56 0.41 -23.32
N THR A 682 28.49 -0.21 -23.78
CA THR A 682 27.66 0.26 -24.91
C THR A 682 26.23 0.46 -24.45
N GLU A 683 25.29 0.59 -25.38
CA GLU A 683 23.88 0.70 -25.02
C GLU A 683 23.40 -0.56 -24.28
N VAL A 684 22.74 -0.33 -23.14
CA VAL A 684 22.12 -1.37 -22.34
C VAL A 684 20.62 -1.14 -22.38
N TYR A 685 19.87 -2.20 -22.66
CA TYR A 685 18.41 -2.20 -22.63
C TYR A 685 17.95 -2.96 -21.38
N MET A 686 17.02 -2.35 -20.66
CA MET A 686 16.44 -2.90 -19.44
C MET A 686 14.92 -2.91 -19.57
N ASP A 687 14.34 -4.08 -19.79
CA ASP A 687 12.89 -4.23 -19.90
C ASP A 687 12.33 -4.88 -18.65
N LEU A 688 11.36 -4.20 -18.02
CA LEU A 688 10.59 -4.74 -16.92
C LEU A 688 9.54 -5.70 -17.49
N CYS A 689 9.60 -6.97 -17.13
CA CYS A 689 8.65 -7.97 -17.60
C CYS A 689 7.30 -7.85 -16.88
N GLU A 690 6.35 -8.70 -17.26
CA GLU A 690 5.08 -8.82 -16.54
C GLU A 690 5.33 -9.16 -15.05
N PRO A 691 4.77 -8.38 -14.12
CA PRO A 691 4.90 -8.65 -12.69
C PRO A 691 4.12 -9.91 -12.30
N ILE A 692 4.71 -10.73 -11.44
CA ILE A 692 4.21 -12.04 -11.03
C ILE A 692 3.83 -11.98 -9.54
N PRO A 693 2.52 -11.93 -9.19
CA PRO A 693 2.09 -12.02 -7.80
C PRO A 693 2.35 -13.41 -7.23
N VAL A 694 2.98 -13.49 -6.05
CA VAL A 694 3.26 -14.78 -5.39
C VAL A 694 1.98 -15.50 -4.98
N SER A 695 0.95 -14.77 -4.55
CA SER A 695 -0.36 -15.36 -4.21
C SER A 695 -0.95 -16.23 -5.31
N LYS A 696 -0.70 -15.92 -6.58
CA LYS A 696 -1.24 -16.66 -7.73
C LYS A 696 -0.80 -18.13 -7.75
N TYR A 697 0.41 -18.43 -7.26
CA TYR A 697 1.04 -19.75 -7.35
C TYR A 697 1.13 -20.48 -6.01
N ILE A 698 0.67 -19.86 -4.91
CA ILE A 698 0.88 -20.39 -3.55
C ILE A 698 0.20 -21.75 -3.31
N HIS A 699 -0.84 -22.05 -4.08
CA HIS A 699 -1.65 -23.28 -3.98
C HIS A 699 -1.11 -24.43 -4.84
N GLU A 700 -0.10 -24.18 -5.68
CA GLU A 700 0.48 -25.22 -6.52
C GLU A 700 1.40 -26.15 -5.71
N GLU A 701 1.67 -27.36 -6.24
CA GLU A 701 2.54 -28.33 -5.57
C GLU A 701 3.99 -27.82 -5.41
N ASP A 702 4.50 -27.11 -6.42
CA ASP A 702 5.77 -26.39 -6.37
C ASP A 702 5.60 -24.91 -6.78
N PRO A 703 5.19 -24.04 -5.83
CA PRO A 703 5.00 -22.61 -6.11
C PRO A 703 6.26 -21.93 -6.64
N THR A 704 7.44 -22.36 -6.18
CA THR A 704 8.71 -21.72 -6.53
C THR A 704 9.14 -22.10 -7.94
N GLY A 705 8.92 -23.37 -8.32
CA GLY A 705 9.14 -23.85 -9.68
C GLY A 705 8.29 -23.12 -10.70
N SER A 706 7.00 -22.93 -10.42
CA SER A 706 6.06 -22.23 -11.31
C SER A 706 6.37 -20.75 -11.47
N ILE A 707 6.71 -20.06 -10.38
CA ILE A 707 7.23 -18.68 -10.45
C ILE A 707 8.53 -18.64 -11.29
N GLY A 708 9.42 -19.61 -11.12
CA GLY A 708 10.63 -19.75 -11.94
C GLY A 708 10.33 -19.92 -13.43
N PHE A 709 9.33 -20.72 -13.78
CA PHE A 709 8.90 -20.89 -15.16
C PHE A 709 8.42 -19.56 -15.76
N GLU A 710 7.57 -18.82 -15.04
CA GLU A 710 7.02 -17.53 -15.48
C GLU A 710 8.10 -16.45 -15.63
N ILE A 711 9.09 -16.41 -14.73
CA ILE A 711 10.27 -15.53 -14.86
C ILE A 711 10.97 -15.83 -16.19
N THR A 712 11.19 -17.11 -16.50
CA THR A 712 11.89 -17.54 -17.72
C THR A 712 11.11 -17.14 -18.97
N GLN A 713 9.78 -17.34 -18.99
CA GLN A 713 8.93 -16.90 -20.09
C GLN A 713 8.92 -15.38 -20.25
N GLY A 714 8.86 -14.65 -19.13
CA GLY A 714 8.97 -13.20 -19.10
C GLY A 714 10.29 -12.73 -19.72
N TRP A 715 11.42 -13.31 -19.34
CA TRP A 715 12.71 -12.97 -19.96
C TRP A 715 12.74 -13.26 -21.45
N LYS A 716 12.25 -14.42 -21.90
CA LYS A 716 12.20 -14.77 -23.34
C LYS A 716 11.34 -13.78 -24.14
N LYS A 717 10.20 -13.37 -23.59
CA LYS A 717 9.26 -12.44 -24.22
C LYS A 717 9.78 -11.00 -24.29
N TYR A 718 10.39 -10.51 -23.20
CA TYR A 718 10.76 -9.10 -23.07
C TYR A 718 12.21 -8.79 -23.45
N ARG A 719 13.12 -9.78 -23.46
CA ARG A 719 14.51 -9.58 -23.90
C ARG A 719 14.54 -9.05 -25.33
N ARG A 720 15.25 -7.95 -25.56
CA ARG A 720 15.41 -7.38 -26.89
C ARG A 720 16.52 -8.10 -27.63
N ILE A 721 16.21 -8.56 -28.84
CA ILE A 721 17.20 -9.10 -29.74
C ILE A 721 17.85 -7.95 -30.51
N LEU A 722 19.15 -7.81 -30.31
CA LEU A 722 19.91 -6.71 -30.88
C LEU A 722 20.46 -7.07 -32.27
N PRO A 723 20.63 -6.08 -33.17
CA PRO A 723 21.09 -6.34 -34.54
C PRO A 723 22.38 -7.15 -34.64
N ASN A 724 23.36 -6.91 -33.77
CA ASN A 724 24.63 -7.64 -33.77
C ASN A 724 24.48 -9.11 -33.36
N GLN A 725 23.54 -9.41 -32.47
CA GLN A 725 23.27 -10.78 -32.03
C GLN A 725 22.60 -11.58 -33.16
N LEU A 726 21.64 -10.97 -33.86
CA LEU A 726 20.95 -11.63 -34.97
C LEU A 726 21.90 -11.86 -36.15
N VAL A 727 22.72 -10.86 -36.51
CA VAL A 727 23.75 -11.03 -37.54
C VAL A 727 24.76 -12.11 -37.13
N ALA A 728 25.18 -12.17 -35.86
CA ALA A 728 26.08 -13.21 -35.38
C ALA A 728 25.45 -14.61 -35.48
N ARG A 729 24.14 -14.75 -35.17
CA ARG A 729 23.41 -16.02 -35.33
C ARG A 729 23.40 -16.49 -36.79
N MET A 730 23.08 -15.59 -37.73
CA MET A 730 23.09 -15.93 -39.16
C MET A 730 24.47 -16.35 -39.67
N LEU A 731 25.54 -15.73 -39.14
CA LEU A 731 26.91 -16.12 -39.48
C LEU A 731 27.30 -17.51 -38.95
N ILE A 732 26.73 -17.93 -37.82
CA ILE A 732 26.92 -19.29 -37.28
C ILE A 732 26.17 -20.30 -38.14
N GLU A 733 24.91 -20.02 -38.46
CA GLU A 733 24.04 -20.91 -39.25
C GLU A 733 24.55 -21.10 -40.69
N ALA A 734 25.25 -20.10 -41.25
CA ALA A 734 25.83 -20.18 -42.58
C ALA A 734 27.03 -21.14 -42.70
N GLU A 735 27.70 -21.47 -41.59
CA GLU A 735 28.91 -22.33 -41.50
C GLU A 735 30.10 -21.96 -42.42
N ALA A 736 30.00 -20.87 -43.20
CA ALA A 736 30.98 -20.41 -44.17
C ALA A 736 30.89 -18.88 -44.41
N ASP A 737 31.84 -18.33 -45.16
CA ASP A 737 31.84 -16.95 -45.61
C ASP A 737 30.58 -16.63 -46.44
N ILE A 738 29.79 -15.65 -46.00
CA ILE A 738 28.47 -15.34 -46.59
C ILE A 738 28.48 -13.97 -47.31
N GLY A 739 27.76 -13.87 -48.43
CA GLY A 739 27.59 -12.61 -49.15
C GLY A 739 26.62 -11.66 -48.43
N LEU A 740 26.82 -10.34 -48.53
CA LEU A 740 25.94 -9.35 -47.88
C LEU A 740 24.47 -9.47 -48.28
N ASN A 741 24.18 -9.77 -49.55
CA ASN A 741 22.80 -9.93 -50.04
C ASN A 741 22.16 -11.21 -49.50
N GLU A 742 22.94 -12.28 -49.38
CA GLU A 742 22.47 -13.56 -48.86
C GLU A 742 22.17 -13.43 -47.36
N LEU A 743 23.09 -12.83 -46.61
CA LEU A 743 22.91 -12.51 -45.19
C LEU A 743 21.69 -11.61 -44.95
N LYS A 744 21.46 -10.61 -45.81
CA LYS A 744 20.25 -9.77 -45.74
C LYS A 744 18.97 -10.57 -45.93
N ASN A 745 18.97 -11.51 -46.89
CA ASN A 745 17.82 -12.35 -47.16
C ASN A 745 17.54 -13.31 -45.99
N SER A 746 18.57 -13.92 -45.40
CA SER A 746 18.44 -14.75 -44.20
C SER A 746 17.85 -13.96 -43.03
N ILE A 747 18.36 -12.74 -42.77
CA ILE A 747 17.79 -11.85 -41.73
C ILE A 747 16.32 -11.56 -42.01
N LYS A 748 15.97 -11.22 -43.26
CA LYS A 748 14.59 -10.93 -43.65
C LYS A 748 13.69 -12.15 -43.44
N GLU A 749 14.16 -13.33 -43.79
CA GLU A 749 13.43 -14.58 -43.58
C GLU A 749 13.23 -14.85 -42.09
N THR A 750 14.28 -14.82 -41.27
CA THR A 750 14.21 -15.05 -39.83
C THR A 750 13.26 -14.07 -39.13
N VAL A 751 13.31 -12.77 -39.45
CA VAL A 751 12.42 -11.77 -38.84
C VAL A 751 10.95 -12.00 -39.21
N LEU A 752 10.68 -12.58 -40.40
CA LEU A 752 9.32 -12.92 -40.84
C LEU A 752 8.81 -14.23 -40.23
N THR A 753 9.68 -15.22 -40.05
CA THR A 753 9.32 -16.56 -39.55
C THR A 753 9.30 -16.63 -38.03
N GLU A 754 10.31 -16.08 -37.36
CA GLU A 754 10.46 -16.09 -35.91
C GLU A 754 9.89 -14.81 -35.30
N LYS A 755 8.75 -14.91 -34.61
CA LYS A 755 8.15 -13.75 -33.90
C LYS A 755 8.83 -13.51 -32.55
N GLN A 756 10.01 -12.89 -32.58
CA GLN A 756 10.76 -12.49 -31.39
C GLN A 756 10.75 -10.96 -31.18
N ASN A 757 11.20 -10.51 -30.01
CA ASN A 757 11.25 -9.08 -29.65
C ASN A 757 12.51 -8.39 -30.23
N TYR A 758 12.55 -8.20 -31.54
CA TYR A 758 13.66 -7.51 -32.22
C TYR A 758 13.66 -6.00 -31.92
N LEU A 759 14.86 -5.42 -31.73
CA LEU A 759 14.99 -3.96 -31.54
C LEU A 759 14.48 -3.15 -32.74
N THR A 760 14.69 -3.66 -33.96
CA THR A 760 14.16 -3.15 -35.21
C THR A 760 13.82 -4.34 -36.11
N GLN A 761 12.79 -4.19 -36.96
CA GLN A 761 12.34 -5.21 -37.89
C GLN A 761 12.81 -4.94 -39.33
N ASP A 762 13.47 -3.80 -39.60
CA ASP A 762 14.01 -3.50 -40.92
C ASP A 762 15.30 -4.31 -41.18
N PRO A 763 15.30 -5.25 -42.14
CA PRO A 763 16.46 -6.10 -42.41
C PRO A 763 17.71 -5.30 -42.82
N GLU A 764 17.56 -4.15 -43.48
CA GLU A 764 18.68 -3.30 -43.88
C GLU A 764 19.31 -2.63 -42.65
N GLU A 765 18.47 -2.11 -41.75
CA GLU A 765 18.93 -1.50 -40.50
C GLU A 765 19.62 -2.52 -39.60
N ILE A 766 19.04 -3.73 -39.48
CA ILE A 766 19.63 -4.85 -38.72
C ILE A 766 21.03 -5.17 -39.26
N LEU A 767 21.15 -5.37 -40.58
CA LEU A 767 22.40 -5.72 -41.21
C LEU A 767 23.46 -4.64 -41.00
N GLN A 768 23.13 -3.37 -41.26
CA GLN A 768 24.06 -2.25 -41.13
C GLN A 768 24.54 -2.05 -39.69
N LYS A 769 23.62 -2.04 -38.71
CA LYS A 769 23.97 -1.86 -37.29
C LYS A 769 24.72 -3.06 -36.74
N GLY A 770 24.29 -4.28 -37.07
CA GLY A 770 24.93 -5.51 -36.61
C GLY A 770 26.37 -5.62 -37.12
N LEU A 771 26.59 -5.44 -38.43
CA LEU A 771 27.94 -5.46 -39.01
C LEU A 771 28.84 -4.37 -38.42
N LYS A 772 28.31 -3.18 -38.14
CA LYS A 772 29.08 -2.08 -37.53
C LYS A 772 29.66 -2.48 -36.17
N VAL A 773 28.84 -3.05 -35.30
CA VAL A 773 29.27 -3.47 -33.95
C VAL A 773 30.28 -4.62 -34.02
N LEU A 774 29.98 -5.65 -34.82
CA LEU A 774 30.86 -6.82 -34.97
C LEU A 774 32.23 -6.45 -35.58
N LYS A 775 32.26 -5.53 -36.57
CA LYS A 775 33.51 -4.99 -37.15
C LYS A 775 34.32 -4.17 -36.15
N GLN A 776 33.66 -3.27 -35.39
CA GLN A 776 34.34 -2.44 -34.38
C GLN A 776 35.04 -3.28 -33.31
N ARG A 777 34.48 -4.45 -33.01
CA ARG A 777 35.03 -5.43 -32.06
C ARG A 777 36.02 -6.41 -32.71
N LYS A 778 36.32 -6.26 -34.00
CA LYS A 778 37.20 -7.15 -34.79
C LYS A 778 36.76 -8.62 -34.78
N MET A 779 35.45 -8.88 -34.66
CA MET A 779 34.89 -10.23 -34.72
C MET A 779 34.73 -10.72 -36.16
N ILE A 780 34.53 -9.79 -37.09
CA ILE A 780 34.35 -10.04 -38.51
C ILE A 780 35.13 -9.03 -39.36
N SER A 781 35.38 -9.38 -40.61
CA SER A 781 35.81 -8.46 -41.67
C SER A 781 34.84 -8.53 -42.85
N VAL A 782 34.78 -7.46 -43.65
CA VAL A 782 33.98 -7.47 -44.89
C VAL A 782 34.88 -7.03 -46.03
N GLU A 783 35.14 -7.95 -46.95
CA GLU A 783 36.01 -7.79 -48.10
C GLU A 783 35.20 -8.12 -49.35
N ASN A 784 35.19 -7.23 -50.36
CA ASN A 784 34.49 -7.44 -51.63
C ASN A 784 33.01 -7.88 -51.51
N GLY A 785 32.30 -7.44 -50.46
CA GLY A 785 30.90 -7.79 -50.23
C GLY A 785 30.66 -9.17 -49.59
N ILE A 786 31.72 -9.84 -49.14
CA ILE A 786 31.70 -11.10 -48.39
C ILE A 786 32.05 -10.82 -46.93
N VAL A 787 31.28 -11.40 -46.00
CA VAL A 787 31.53 -11.30 -44.55
C VAL A 787 32.35 -12.50 -44.11
N LYS A 788 33.55 -12.25 -43.56
CA LYS A 788 34.43 -13.29 -42.99
C LYS A 788 34.44 -13.24 -41.48
N VAL A 789 34.31 -14.39 -40.83
CA VAL A 789 34.40 -14.52 -39.37
C VAL A 789 35.87 -14.59 -38.94
N LEU A 790 36.31 -13.61 -38.14
CA LEU A 790 37.67 -13.56 -37.58
C LEU A 790 37.76 -14.22 -36.20
N ASP A 791 36.66 -14.15 -35.44
CA ASP A 791 36.57 -14.67 -34.07
C ASP A 791 35.31 -15.53 -33.88
N PRO A 792 35.38 -16.83 -34.20
CA PRO A 792 34.23 -17.72 -34.12
C PRO A 792 33.65 -17.83 -32.70
N GLN A 793 34.50 -17.75 -31.66
CA GLN A 793 34.05 -17.91 -30.27
C GLN A 793 33.21 -16.72 -29.80
N LEU A 794 33.63 -15.49 -30.12
CA LEU A 794 32.84 -14.30 -29.80
C LEU A 794 31.57 -14.23 -30.65
N VAL A 795 31.64 -14.56 -31.94
CA VAL A 795 30.44 -14.63 -32.79
C VAL A 795 29.45 -15.65 -32.23
N GLN A 796 29.91 -16.84 -31.82
CA GLN A 796 29.09 -17.85 -31.15
C GLN A 796 28.43 -17.31 -29.87
N TYR A 797 29.20 -16.64 -29.01
CA TYR A 797 28.68 -16.07 -27.76
C TYR A 797 27.53 -15.08 -27.99
N TYR A 798 27.65 -14.18 -28.98
CA TYR A 798 26.59 -13.22 -29.31
C TYR A 798 25.43 -13.86 -30.09
N GLY A 799 25.68 -14.85 -30.95
CA GLY A 799 24.61 -15.59 -31.64
C GLY A 799 23.75 -16.41 -30.69
N ASN A 800 24.35 -17.00 -29.65
CA ASN A 800 23.65 -17.71 -28.58
C ASN A 800 22.71 -16.80 -27.77
N MET A 801 22.83 -15.47 -27.86
CA MET A 801 21.88 -14.55 -27.23
C MET A 801 20.54 -14.47 -28.00
N CYS A 802 20.49 -14.98 -29.23
CA CYS A 802 19.28 -15.10 -30.05
C CYS A 802 18.66 -16.50 -30.00
N SER A 803 19.44 -17.52 -29.66
CA SER A 803 18.96 -18.90 -29.65
C SER A 803 18.11 -19.15 -28.41
N ASP A 804 16.81 -19.30 -28.61
CA ASP A 804 15.93 -19.99 -27.68
C ASP A 804 15.06 -20.92 -28.53
N GLU A 805 15.57 -22.12 -28.85
CA GLU A 805 14.66 -23.21 -29.21
C GLU A 805 13.61 -23.30 -28.09
N ILE A 806 12.33 -23.20 -28.50
CA ILE A 806 11.22 -23.71 -27.72
C ILE A 806 11.29 -25.22 -27.92
N SER A 807 12.19 -25.88 -27.20
CA SER A 807 12.16 -27.34 -27.02
C SER A 807 11.32 -27.67 -25.80
#